data_AF-A0AAW1FPD2-F1
#
_entry.id   AF-A0AAW1FPD2-F1
#
_cell.length_a   1.000
_cell.length_b   1.000
_cell.length_c   1.000
_cell.angle_alpha   90.00
_cell.angle_beta   90.00
_cell.angle_gamma   90.00
#
_symmetry.space_group_name_H-M   'P 1'
#
loop_
_entity.id
_entity.type
_entity.pdbx_description
1 polymer ?
#
loop_
_entity_poly.entity_id
_entity_poly.type
_entity_poly.pdbx_seq_one_letter_code
_entity_poly.pdbx_strand_id
1 'polypeptide(L)'
;MICLQNILHVLIPLSLLSSATTMERVAGLSLWGEVADFTFSSCNQWRLKPQVSIPALQELTVCFNIKFKTIEDSTPWTAFMYTHPEVQCTELGLGGKRDGFVVWLFGTEWTTPKINLRQSQWYSLCLTWTQTNDRPALYVDGNLVDIVADTTPSVAHSSCTLAPNGKLTLGASHRLVNGTSVPHPAPVGILSLFRLWGRERSKQEVTSLNCTEGDLVKWERDNWDTQICAPIPDSSLRCEWSVYEVRLMFVIIRFDGNVTERYTARDIAHKWLRQILPSRIYLNRVSVFEVTRSSKDDSLVKTSQKDRLVRWTPPNKTEFRFDCLVHVSVIPSWDVAAVQNEMFTSLSNDYRDPGGQLRLLASTESIHTTPVESFSAVTVSPTDVVAVTTTTFKPTASITGASTNVATATAFTTNPANISELFFEVKVNVSITGDYDPGQILSAWLNSSLPDDMMMVLHLELLPKAQRHHPKPRSILSTDGVLMHRVSRESCIFQVRVMMSLSDTQEMEEQIRHLLLVPYNNGSIRIATEDIQISRILILKCNAETHQTRKGLFEWPDTSGGKNATRPCPKNPQRSATRLCKLCLSTHWMDPDLEDCHLVVETIPDLDHVEVTAGNALDVVVMIEGLLRNHSTLNYQELLTVLNKLEDVVNLSRVTPKLGQALINTISDILESDSNLLPFTNTILNLTDAVGDTMVDYQGSFTLVAPAIAMSVVDVVPGQFSSLTFGVSSDRTGTKPEIFINRCPFNGTVAFIALPSALQHSFPHNGSTHSPARVKFQFFGIPRLFESSQKEQSLNTFVVSASVTNASSPIKDLDEDVKVTLRHLVPNILDKEVQCVYWNFNKNNEQGGWDDYGCRKYNGSSDDTTCVCDHLTHFGVLLDVSRTPVDAANEQILTMITYAGCGVSSVFLGITVLTYTAFEKLRRDYPSQILINLSLALLGLNLVFLVNSWLSSWGVYGLCVAVASMLHYFLLASFTWMGLEAVNMYFALVKVFNVYVPSYILKFCALGWGIPLVICTIVLIVDREAYGSQQSLEPLDNSDNFCWLQDDVTFYVSVVAYAVLVFLFNTAVFAVVLIQIHRMQVNSPAGTRSGLMHDLKGVASLTLLLGLTWTVGFWTWGPARVVMLYLFAGLNTLQGLFIFLFHCLMKENVRKQWRIHLCFGRFRLEEYSEWSNSGSVGVAAKPKSNPPRAPVPSVCSVKSSSTESTSASSDSSQRNSSCKRPDLGLFVNSLALPRAQRSTSGPEALPSQRGVNPTPGWKNHLLGQQ
;
A
#
# COMPACT_ATOMS: atom_id res chain seq x y z
N MET A 1 -39.89 22.62 -27.14
CA MET A 1 -38.84 23.46 -26.54
C MET A 1 -39.48 24.46 -25.58
N ILE A 2 -39.85 25.68 -25.98
CA ILE A 2 -40.28 26.75 -25.04
C ILE A 2 -41.33 26.29 -23.99
N CYS A 3 -42.45 25.65 -24.39
CA CYS A 3 -43.46 25.18 -23.42
C CYS A 3 -42.99 24.06 -22.46
N LEU A 4 -41.91 23.32 -22.77
CA LEU A 4 -41.30 22.35 -21.83
C LEU A 4 -40.37 23.04 -20.83
N GLN A 5 -39.72 24.12 -21.24
CA GLN A 5 -38.70 24.78 -20.43
C GLN A 5 -39.31 25.38 -19.14
N ASN A 6 -40.55 25.88 -19.23
CA ASN A 6 -41.33 26.34 -18.08
C ASN A 6 -41.77 25.22 -17.12
N ILE A 7 -41.74 23.95 -17.53
CA ILE A 7 -42.07 22.80 -16.66
C ILE A 7 -40.79 22.33 -15.95
N LEU A 8 -39.67 22.30 -16.67
CA LEU A 8 -38.36 21.94 -16.11
C LEU A 8 -37.90 22.92 -15.01
N HIS A 9 -38.30 24.19 -15.11
CA HIS A 9 -38.02 25.21 -14.08
C HIS A 9 -38.86 25.10 -12.79
N VAL A 10 -39.86 24.23 -12.71
CA VAL A 10 -40.76 24.11 -11.54
C VAL A 10 -40.37 22.96 -10.60
N LEU A 11 -39.56 22.01 -11.07
CA LEU A 11 -39.18 20.79 -10.32
C LEU A 11 -37.71 20.79 -9.83
N ILE A 12 -37.04 21.95 -9.80
CA ILE A 12 -35.68 22.11 -9.30
C ILE A 12 -35.65 23.20 -8.21
N PRO A 13 -36.06 22.86 -6.98
CA PRO A 13 -35.25 23.25 -5.83
C PRO A 13 -35.34 22.23 -4.67
N LEU A 14 -34.46 21.23 -4.63
CA LEU A 14 -34.28 20.36 -3.45
C LEU A 14 -32.91 19.67 -3.32
N SER A 15 -31.87 20.15 -4.02
CA SER A 15 -30.56 19.48 -4.11
C SER A 15 -29.33 20.39 -3.98
N LEU A 16 -29.50 21.66 -3.58
CA LEU A 16 -28.40 22.61 -3.39
C LEU A 16 -28.60 23.46 -2.13
N LEU A 17 -28.06 22.99 -1.00
CA LEU A 17 -28.02 23.75 0.26
C LEU A 17 -26.81 23.40 1.15
N SER A 18 -25.61 23.39 0.54
CA SER A 18 -24.30 23.39 1.19
C SER A 18 -23.23 23.71 0.12
N SER A 19 -22.23 24.57 0.32
CA SER A 19 -22.02 25.62 1.33
C SER A 19 -21.20 26.75 0.69
N ALA A 20 -21.38 28.00 1.11
CA ALA A 20 -20.64 29.12 0.52
C ALA A 20 -19.14 29.06 0.85
N THR A 21 -18.26 29.17 -0.15
CA THR A 21 -16.81 29.17 0.04
C THR A 21 -16.32 30.47 0.66
N THR A 22 -16.01 30.47 1.95
CA THR A 22 -15.15 31.48 2.57
C THR A 22 -13.72 31.32 2.04
N MET A 23 -13.19 32.37 1.41
CA MET A 23 -11.82 32.37 0.90
C MET A 23 -10.83 32.61 2.06
N GLU A 24 -10.47 31.53 2.76
CA GLU A 24 -9.46 31.60 3.81
C GLU A 24 -8.09 32.01 3.26
N ARG A 25 -7.30 32.71 4.09
CA ARG A 25 -5.87 32.87 3.85
C ARG A 25 -5.21 31.50 4.01
N VAL A 26 -4.35 31.13 3.06
CA VAL A 26 -3.42 30.01 3.24
C VAL A 26 -2.45 30.38 4.36
N ALA A 27 -2.72 29.90 5.57
CA ALA A 27 -1.78 29.95 6.68
C ALA A 27 -0.60 29.00 6.41
N GLY A 28 0.56 29.29 7.00
CA GLY A 28 1.76 28.46 6.85
C GLY A 28 1.60 27.07 7.46
N LEU A 29 2.50 26.15 7.08
CA LEU A 29 2.53 24.78 7.59
C LEU A 29 3.02 24.68 9.05
N SER A 30 3.63 25.72 9.60
CA SER A 30 4.16 25.72 10.97
C SER A 30 3.06 25.95 12.01
N LEU A 31 3.22 25.34 13.21
CA LEU A 31 2.45 25.65 14.42
C LEU A 31 3.32 26.37 15.47
N TRP A 32 4.55 26.75 15.15
CA TRP A 32 5.42 27.49 16.07
C TRP A 32 4.80 28.86 16.41
N GLY A 33 4.76 29.19 17.70
CA GLY A 33 4.01 30.35 18.20
C GLY A 33 2.50 30.11 18.34
N GLU A 34 1.98 28.95 17.93
CA GLU A 34 0.58 28.54 18.15
C GLU A 34 0.45 27.49 19.28
N VAL A 35 -0.74 27.42 19.89
CA VAL A 35 -1.07 26.54 21.02
C VAL A 35 -2.31 25.70 20.74
N ALA A 36 -2.37 24.53 21.38
CA ALA A 36 -3.57 23.74 21.56
C ALA A 36 -4.20 24.09 22.91
N ASP A 37 -5.47 24.53 22.92
CA ASP A 37 -6.19 24.92 24.14
C ASP A 37 -7.33 23.95 24.44
N PHE A 38 -7.10 23.01 25.35
CA PHE A 38 -8.03 21.96 25.74
C PHE A 38 -8.99 22.39 26.87
N THR A 39 -9.21 23.69 27.08
CA THR A 39 -10.11 24.21 28.13
C THR A 39 -11.54 24.51 27.68
N PHE A 40 -11.84 24.31 26.40
CA PHE A 40 -13.16 24.52 25.82
C PHE A 40 -13.87 23.18 25.57
N SER A 41 -15.15 23.07 25.94
CA SER A 41 -15.94 21.82 25.80
C SER A 41 -16.21 21.36 24.36
N SER A 42 -15.76 22.13 23.36
CA SER A 42 -15.75 21.76 21.94
C SER A 42 -14.39 21.23 21.47
N CYS A 43 -13.31 21.44 22.22
CA CYS A 43 -11.96 21.00 21.85
C CYS A 43 -11.42 19.97 22.84
N ASN A 44 -11.61 18.70 22.48
CA ASN A 44 -11.45 17.57 23.39
C ASN A 44 -10.11 16.81 23.26
N GLN A 45 -9.40 16.97 22.13
CA GLN A 45 -8.12 16.31 21.85
C GLN A 45 -7.44 16.88 20.60
N TRP A 46 -6.12 16.75 20.48
CA TRP A 46 -5.44 16.68 19.18
C TRP A 46 -4.99 15.23 18.92
N ARG A 47 -4.91 14.83 17.65
CA ARG A 47 -4.43 13.50 17.24
C ARG A 47 -3.26 13.65 16.29
N LEU A 48 -2.26 12.77 16.41
CA LEU A 48 -1.27 12.59 15.35
C LEU A 48 -1.97 12.03 14.10
N LYS A 49 -1.67 12.54 12.91
CA LYS A 49 -2.30 12.04 11.68
C LYS A 49 -1.79 10.64 11.34
N PRO A 50 -2.62 9.75 10.75
CA PRO A 50 -2.21 8.42 10.30
C PRO A 50 -1.03 8.39 9.29
N GLN A 51 -0.74 9.53 8.66
CA GLN A 51 0.38 9.71 7.73
C GLN A 51 1.75 9.80 8.43
N VAL A 52 1.80 10.01 9.74
CA VAL A 52 3.03 10.07 10.54
C VAL A 52 3.12 8.83 11.41
N SER A 53 3.94 7.87 10.98
CA SER A 53 4.27 6.67 11.75
C SER A 53 5.39 6.95 12.74
N ILE A 54 5.17 6.56 14.00
CA ILE A 54 6.25 6.41 14.97
C ILE A 54 6.78 4.97 14.82
N PRO A 55 8.08 4.76 14.54
CA PRO A 55 8.67 3.42 14.42
C PRO A 55 8.84 2.77 15.80
N ALA A 56 9.29 1.52 15.84
CA ALA A 56 9.59 0.86 17.11
C ALA A 56 10.80 1.54 17.78
N LEU A 57 10.67 1.98 19.04
CA LEU A 57 11.72 2.73 19.74
C LEU A 57 12.34 1.95 20.90
N GLN A 58 13.66 1.81 20.85
CA GLN A 58 14.51 1.40 21.97
C GLN A 58 14.99 2.57 22.82
N GLU A 59 14.92 3.80 22.29
CA GLU A 59 15.21 5.03 23.02
C GLU A 59 14.39 6.19 22.46
N LEU A 60 14.06 7.18 23.30
CA LEU A 60 13.21 8.30 22.93
C LEU A 60 13.43 9.53 23.79
N THR A 61 13.04 10.69 23.23
CA THR A 61 12.84 11.94 23.97
C THR A 61 11.53 12.59 23.52
N VAL A 62 10.62 12.87 24.45
CA VAL A 62 9.45 13.74 24.22
C VAL A 62 9.69 15.07 24.92
N CYS A 63 9.45 16.20 24.25
CA CYS A 63 9.41 17.52 24.90
C CYS A 63 8.18 18.33 24.47
N PHE A 64 7.58 19.08 25.40
CA PHE A 64 6.50 20.03 25.13
C PHE A 64 6.43 21.13 26.21
N ASN A 65 5.73 22.22 25.92
CA ASN A 65 5.42 23.28 26.88
C ASN A 65 3.95 23.18 27.31
N ILE A 66 3.67 23.39 28.59
CA ILE A 66 2.33 23.32 29.18
C ILE A 66 2.03 24.54 30.08
N LYS A 67 0.77 24.98 30.12
CA LYS A 67 0.30 26.14 30.89
C LYS A 67 -1.09 25.87 31.47
N PHE A 68 -1.15 25.79 32.79
CA PHE A 68 -2.36 25.43 33.54
C PHE A 68 -3.25 26.67 33.74
N LYS A 69 -4.49 26.60 33.23
CA LYS A 69 -5.45 27.72 33.23
C LYS A 69 -6.26 27.79 34.53
N THR A 70 -6.69 26.62 35.01
CA THR A 70 -7.42 26.40 36.26
C THR A 70 -6.87 25.14 36.88
N ILE A 71 -6.57 25.14 38.18
CA ILE A 71 -6.23 23.92 38.92
C ILE A 71 -7.41 23.67 39.86
N GLU A 72 -8.14 22.59 39.62
CA GLU A 72 -9.06 22.00 40.60
C GLU A 72 -8.30 20.86 41.28
N ASP A 73 -8.11 20.93 42.60
CA ASP A 73 -7.12 20.16 43.38
C ASP A 73 -7.39 18.63 43.48
N SER A 74 -8.15 18.04 42.55
CA SER A 74 -8.51 16.62 42.56
C SER A 74 -8.72 15.97 41.18
N THR A 75 -8.82 16.72 40.07
CA THR A 75 -9.08 16.16 38.75
C THR A 75 -7.79 15.62 38.09
N PRO A 76 -7.74 14.36 37.63
CA PRO A 76 -6.59 13.85 36.90
C PRO A 76 -6.57 14.40 35.46
N TRP A 77 -5.37 14.67 34.95
CA TRP A 77 -5.16 15.20 33.60
C TRP A 77 -4.09 14.42 32.83
N THR A 78 -4.11 14.47 31.49
CA THR A 78 -3.23 13.69 30.60
C THR A 78 -2.78 14.56 29.42
N ALA A 79 -1.56 15.13 29.50
CA ALA A 79 -1.01 16.02 28.47
C ALA A 79 -0.88 15.30 27.13
N PHE A 80 -0.33 14.09 27.15
CA PHE A 80 -0.29 13.20 26.00
C PHE A 80 -0.38 11.74 26.41
N MET A 81 -0.87 10.88 25.51
CA MET A 81 -0.78 9.45 25.67
C MET A 81 -0.63 8.71 24.35
N TYR A 82 0.11 7.61 24.40
CA TYR A 82 0.40 6.67 23.33
C TYR A 82 -0.07 5.28 23.74
N THR A 83 -1.00 4.73 22.97
CA THR A 83 -1.44 3.34 23.13
C THR A 83 -0.96 2.47 21.97
N HIS A 84 -0.48 1.28 22.30
CA HIS A 84 -0.08 0.23 21.36
C HIS A 84 -1.20 0.00 20.31
N PRO A 85 -0.88 -0.31 19.03
CA PRO A 85 -1.91 -0.47 17.99
C PRO A 85 -2.84 -1.66 18.25
N GLU A 86 -2.28 -2.84 18.55
CA GLU A 86 -3.00 -4.10 18.76
C GLU A 86 -3.46 -4.31 20.21
N VAL A 87 -2.53 -4.26 21.17
CA VAL A 87 -2.83 -4.38 22.61
C VAL A 87 -3.43 -3.07 23.13
N GLN A 88 -4.49 -3.15 23.93
CA GLN A 88 -5.21 -1.96 24.42
C GLN A 88 -4.58 -1.37 25.69
N CYS A 89 -3.25 -1.28 25.73
CA CYS A 89 -2.46 -0.74 26.82
C CYS A 89 -1.86 0.64 26.48
N THR A 90 -1.56 1.42 27.53
CA THR A 90 -0.71 2.61 27.41
C THR A 90 0.74 2.20 27.51
N GLU A 91 1.53 2.53 26.48
CA GLU A 91 2.98 2.30 26.50
C GLU A 91 3.78 3.53 26.92
N LEU A 92 3.29 4.72 26.59
CA LEU A 92 3.93 5.99 26.93
C LEU A 92 2.88 7.06 27.19
N GLY A 93 3.07 7.89 28.22
CA GLY A 93 2.21 9.05 28.45
C GLY A 93 2.67 9.91 29.62
N LEU A 94 2.16 11.14 29.68
CA LEU A 94 2.42 12.06 30.79
C LEU A 94 1.13 12.78 31.19
N GLY A 95 0.85 12.80 32.48
CA GLY A 95 -0.30 13.44 33.10
C GLY A 95 0.01 13.98 34.51
N GLY A 96 -1.04 14.18 35.29
CA GLY A 96 -0.92 14.59 36.70
C GLY A 96 -2.13 14.22 37.54
N LYS A 97 -1.88 14.06 38.85
CA LYS A 97 -2.76 13.42 39.83
C LYS A 97 -2.35 13.86 41.23
N ARG A 98 -3.27 14.47 42.00
CA ARG A 98 -3.03 14.91 43.40
C ARG A 98 -1.71 15.71 43.58
N ASP A 99 -1.54 16.77 42.78
CA ASP A 99 -0.38 17.67 42.79
C ASP A 99 1.00 17.07 42.40
N GLY A 100 1.04 15.83 41.90
CA GLY A 100 2.21 15.23 41.27
C GLY A 100 2.03 15.05 39.76
N PHE A 101 3.13 14.97 39.01
CA PHE A 101 3.12 14.44 37.66
C PHE A 101 3.04 12.91 37.70
N VAL A 102 2.48 12.34 36.64
CA VAL A 102 2.40 10.90 36.40
C VAL A 102 2.98 10.61 35.02
N VAL A 103 3.88 9.64 34.94
CA VAL A 103 4.42 9.12 33.68
C VAL A 103 3.98 7.66 33.57
N TRP A 104 3.36 7.30 32.46
CA TRP A 104 3.09 5.90 32.12
C TRP A 104 4.16 5.42 31.16
N LEU A 105 4.80 4.28 31.47
CA LEU A 105 5.79 3.64 30.61
C LEU A 105 5.61 2.11 30.67
N PHE A 106 5.33 1.47 29.53
CA PHE A 106 5.06 0.03 29.39
C PHE A 106 4.09 -0.52 30.46
N GLY A 107 2.94 0.15 30.65
CA GLY A 107 1.96 -0.20 31.68
C GLY A 107 2.34 0.12 33.13
N THR A 108 3.59 0.55 33.41
CA THR A 108 4.02 0.97 34.75
C THR A 108 3.68 2.44 34.98
N GLU A 109 3.03 2.75 36.10
CA GLU A 109 2.75 4.12 36.54
C GLU A 109 3.87 4.64 37.45
N TRP A 110 4.52 5.73 37.04
CA TRP A 110 5.57 6.42 37.78
C TRP A 110 5.07 7.79 38.27
N THR A 111 5.18 8.07 39.57
CA THR A 111 4.65 9.28 40.21
C THR A 111 5.79 10.18 40.71
N THR A 112 5.62 11.51 40.63
CA THR A 112 6.52 12.45 41.32
C THR A 112 6.03 12.74 42.75
N PRO A 113 6.92 13.22 43.65
CA PRO A 113 6.51 14.02 44.80
C PRO A 113 5.62 15.22 44.39
N LYS A 114 4.95 15.84 45.37
CA LYS A 114 4.12 17.04 45.13
C LYS A 114 4.96 18.21 44.59
N ILE A 115 4.55 18.77 43.46
CA ILE A 115 5.20 19.90 42.78
C ILE A 115 4.27 21.12 42.83
N ASN A 116 4.78 22.24 43.34
CA ASN A 116 4.02 23.49 43.45
C ASN A 116 3.95 24.24 42.12
N LEU A 117 3.11 23.75 41.20
CA LEU A 117 2.81 24.39 39.91
C LEU A 117 2.00 25.68 40.13
N ARG A 118 2.33 26.73 39.37
CA ARG A 118 1.67 28.04 39.41
C ARG A 118 0.69 28.17 38.25
N GLN A 119 -0.51 28.66 38.53
CA GLN A 119 -1.51 28.96 37.51
C GLN A 119 -1.00 30.04 36.53
N SER A 120 -1.38 29.90 35.25
CA SER A 120 -0.99 30.78 34.13
C SER A 120 0.51 30.88 33.79
N GLN A 121 1.40 30.14 34.48
CA GLN A 121 2.81 30.02 34.12
C GLN A 121 3.02 28.92 33.05
N TRP A 122 3.95 29.15 32.12
CA TRP A 122 4.48 28.11 31.23
C TRP A 122 5.53 27.26 31.94
N TYR A 123 5.47 25.95 31.72
CA TYR A 123 6.47 24.96 32.12
C TYR A 123 6.94 24.17 30.89
N SER A 124 8.24 23.93 30.76
CA SER A 124 8.79 23.05 29.73
C SER A 124 9.04 21.67 30.32
N LEU A 125 8.37 20.65 29.77
CA LEU A 125 8.46 19.26 30.22
C LEU A 125 9.17 18.43 29.15
N CYS A 126 10.20 17.69 29.55
CA CYS A 126 10.87 16.71 28.71
C CYS A 126 10.96 15.35 29.41
N LEU A 127 10.66 14.28 28.70
CA LEU A 127 10.72 12.90 29.16
C LEU A 127 11.72 12.14 28.28
N THR A 128 12.77 11.57 28.87
CA THR A 128 13.77 10.73 28.17
C THR A 128 13.72 9.29 28.67
N TRP A 129 14.01 8.33 27.79
CA TRP A 129 14.12 6.93 28.13
C TRP A 129 15.00 6.17 27.11
N THR A 130 15.63 5.09 27.56
CA THR A 130 16.38 4.12 26.74
C THR A 130 16.23 2.72 27.33
N GLN A 131 16.21 1.68 26.49
CA GLN A 131 16.09 0.27 26.86
C GLN A 131 17.20 -0.20 27.82
N THR A 132 18.31 0.53 27.92
CA THR A 132 19.39 0.25 28.87
C THR A 132 19.14 0.79 30.28
N ASN A 133 18.12 1.63 30.46
CA ASN A 133 17.76 2.28 31.72
C ASN A 133 16.29 1.98 32.08
N ASP A 134 16.07 1.08 33.05
CA ASP A 134 14.72 0.65 33.49
C ASP A 134 13.84 1.77 34.09
N ARG A 135 14.40 2.95 34.37
CA ARG A 135 13.72 4.13 34.94
C ARG A 135 13.76 5.30 33.94
N PRO A 136 12.61 5.84 33.50
CA PRO A 136 12.60 7.04 32.66
C PRO A 136 13.06 8.28 33.44
N ALA A 137 13.49 9.31 32.73
CA ALA A 137 13.95 10.57 33.30
C ALA A 137 13.03 11.74 32.91
N LEU A 138 12.39 12.36 33.91
CA LEU A 138 11.51 13.51 33.73
C LEU A 138 12.25 14.82 34.07
N TYR A 139 12.28 15.76 33.14
CA TYR A 139 12.85 17.08 33.30
C TYR A 139 11.76 18.16 33.29
N VAL A 140 11.83 19.09 34.25
CA VAL A 140 10.96 20.25 34.37
C VAL A 140 11.83 21.51 34.31
N ASP A 141 11.61 22.35 33.30
CA ASP A 141 12.42 23.54 33.00
C ASP A 141 13.95 23.22 32.96
N GLY A 142 14.29 22.05 32.39
CA GLY A 142 15.67 21.54 32.29
C GLY A 142 16.23 20.87 33.56
N ASN A 143 15.48 20.82 34.65
CA ASN A 143 15.89 20.19 35.91
C ASN A 143 15.30 18.79 36.03
N LEU A 144 16.14 17.79 36.29
CA LEU A 144 15.70 16.41 36.52
C LEU A 144 14.87 16.33 37.81
N VAL A 145 13.74 15.61 37.75
CA VAL A 145 12.82 15.37 38.86
C VAL A 145 12.76 13.89 39.18
N ASP A 146 12.81 13.54 40.46
CA ASP A 146 12.66 12.15 40.90
C ASP A 146 11.24 11.63 40.73
N ILE A 147 11.13 10.47 40.08
CA ILE A 147 9.91 9.67 39.93
C ILE A 147 10.05 8.31 40.62
N VAL A 148 8.95 7.76 41.14
CA VAL A 148 8.88 6.46 41.83
C VAL A 148 7.78 5.61 41.20
N ALA A 149 7.98 4.30 41.03
CA ALA A 149 6.94 3.41 40.51
C ALA A 149 5.89 3.09 41.60
N ASP A 150 4.60 3.25 41.30
CA ASP A 150 3.48 3.07 42.25
C ASP A 150 3.13 1.59 42.50
N THR A 151 3.51 0.67 41.59
CA THR A 151 3.14 -0.77 41.63
C THR A 151 4.21 -1.69 41.07
N THR A 152 4.46 -2.83 41.73
CA THR A 152 5.21 -3.96 41.17
C THR A 152 4.39 -4.68 40.07
N PRO A 153 4.98 -5.02 38.91
CA PRO A 153 4.22 -5.56 37.78
C PRO A 153 3.70 -6.98 38.04
N SER A 154 2.40 -7.18 37.81
CA SER A 154 1.82 -8.51 37.58
C SER A 154 1.95 -8.85 36.09
N VAL A 155 2.62 -9.96 35.76
CA VAL A 155 3.08 -10.36 34.42
C VAL A 155 4.25 -9.50 33.92
N ALA A 156 5.40 -10.14 33.71
CA ALA A 156 6.55 -9.53 33.05
C ALA A 156 6.44 -9.76 31.54
N HIS A 157 6.09 -8.72 30.77
CA HIS A 157 6.11 -8.77 29.31
C HIS A 157 7.54 -8.61 28.79
N SER A 158 8.04 -9.63 28.08
CA SER A 158 9.46 -9.78 27.72
C SER A 158 9.89 -9.03 26.45
N SER A 159 9.50 -7.75 26.30
CA SER A 159 9.84 -6.92 25.13
C SER A 159 9.74 -5.42 25.43
N CYS A 160 10.78 -4.84 26.05
CA CYS A 160 10.84 -3.41 26.38
C CYS A 160 11.22 -2.55 25.15
N THR A 161 10.27 -2.34 24.24
CA THR A 161 10.38 -1.41 23.10
C THR A 161 9.02 -0.76 22.85
N LEU A 162 8.99 0.55 22.55
CA LEU A 162 7.75 1.22 22.13
C LEU A 162 7.25 0.57 20.83
N ALA A 163 5.98 0.16 20.78
CA ALA A 163 5.44 -0.47 19.58
C ALA A 163 5.35 0.52 18.41
N PRO A 164 5.57 0.09 17.16
CA PRO A 164 5.40 0.95 16.00
C PRO A 164 3.92 1.27 15.77
N ASN A 165 3.62 2.40 15.11
CA ASN A 165 2.28 2.75 14.60
C ASN A 165 1.15 2.86 15.66
N GLY A 166 1.48 2.97 16.95
CA GLY A 166 0.52 3.27 18.02
C GLY A 166 -0.12 4.66 17.91
N LYS A 167 -1.23 4.85 18.64
CA LYS A 167 -2.09 6.05 18.55
C LYS A 167 -1.66 7.10 19.57
N LEU A 168 -1.01 8.17 19.09
CA LEU A 168 -0.65 9.35 19.88
C LEU A 168 -1.78 10.40 19.92
N THR A 169 -2.21 10.79 21.11
CA THR A 169 -3.16 11.90 21.33
C THR A 169 -2.64 12.89 22.37
N LEU A 170 -3.11 14.14 22.27
CA LEU A 170 -2.86 15.23 23.24
C LEU A 170 -4.19 15.68 23.85
N GLY A 171 -4.19 16.04 25.13
CA GLY A 171 -5.40 16.54 25.83
C GLY A 171 -6.45 15.47 26.18
N ALA A 172 -6.16 14.20 25.90
CA ALA A 172 -7.06 13.08 26.20
C ALA A 172 -6.31 11.96 26.91
N SER A 173 -7.00 11.36 27.88
CA SER A 173 -6.72 9.99 28.32
C SER A 173 -7.33 9.01 27.32
N HIS A 174 -6.92 7.74 27.32
CA HIS A 174 -7.62 6.66 26.62
C HIS A 174 -8.23 5.74 27.68
N ARG A 175 -9.49 5.32 27.48
CA ARG A 175 -10.21 4.45 28.41
C ARG A 175 -10.77 3.26 27.65
N LEU A 176 -10.59 2.05 28.19
CA LEU A 176 -11.23 0.87 27.62
C LEU A 176 -12.75 0.95 27.86
N VAL A 177 -13.51 0.91 26.76
CA VAL A 177 -14.97 0.80 26.74
C VAL A 177 -15.32 -0.40 25.86
N ASN A 178 -15.99 -1.40 26.41
CA ASN A 178 -16.38 -2.65 25.74
C ASN A 178 -15.22 -3.36 24.99
N GLY A 179 -13.99 -3.28 25.51
CA GLY A 179 -12.83 -3.84 24.80
C GLY A 179 -12.42 -3.04 23.56
N THR A 180 -12.59 -1.71 23.58
CA THR A 180 -11.94 -0.78 22.64
C THR A 180 -11.32 0.39 23.42
N SER A 181 -10.13 0.83 23.02
CA SER A 181 -9.43 1.95 23.67
C SER A 181 -9.89 3.29 23.06
N VAL A 182 -10.76 4.01 23.77
CA VAL A 182 -11.42 5.23 23.29
C VAL A 182 -10.82 6.48 23.97
N PRO A 183 -10.43 7.53 23.23
CA PRO A 183 -10.00 8.79 23.82
C PRO A 183 -11.10 9.47 24.63
N HIS A 184 -10.85 9.65 25.92
CA HIS A 184 -11.71 10.31 26.90
C HIS A 184 -11.06 11.64 27.34
N PRO A 185 -11.75 12.80 27.22
CA PRO A 185 -11.16 14.11 27.45
C PRO A 185 -10.55 14.23 28.84
N ALA A 186 -9.36 14.81 28.95
CA ALA A 186 -8.66 15.03 30.21
C ALA A 186 -8.32 16.53 30.35
N PRO A 187 -8.73 17.23 31.42
CA PRO A 187 -8.60 18.69 31.50
C PRO A 187 -7.15 19.13 31.79
N VAL A 188 -6.35 19.31 30.73
CA VAL A 188 -4.89 19.61 30.81
C VAL A 188 -4.59 21.10 30.95
N GLY A 189 -5.37 21.97 30.31
CA GLY A 189 -4.99 23.37 30.09
C GLY A 189 -4.54 23.61 28.64
N ILE A 190 -3.43 24.35 28.48
CA ILE A 190 -2.88 24.78 27.18
C ILE A 190 -1.53 24.09 26.94
N LEU A 191 -1.28 23.61 25.72
CA LEU A 191 -0.07 22.89 25.32
C LEU A 191 0.53 23.47 24.03
N SER A 192 1.87 23.50 23.90
CA SER A 192 2.56 23.86 22.66
C SER A 192 3.92 23.16 22.49
N LEU A 193 4.52 23.27 21.30
CA LEU A 193 5.85 22.76 20.94
C LEU A 193 6.08 21.27 21.24
N PHE A 194 5.07 20.42 21.07
CA PHE A 194 5.20 18.97 21.24
C PHE A 194 6.09 18.37 20.14
N ARG A 195 7.16 17.71 20.57
CA ARG A 195 8.18 17.09 19.72
C ARG A 195 8.60 15.74 20.26
N LEU A 196 8.84 14.78 19.36
CA LEU A 196 9.41 13.46 19.65
C LEU A 196 10.71 13.28 18.86
N TRP A 197 11.76 12.83 19.55
CA TRP A 197 12.99 12.33 18.94
C TRP A 197 13.13 10.82 19.16
N GLY A 198 13.62 10.11 18.14
CA GLY A 198 13.91 8.67 18.17
C GLY A 198 15.24 8.30 18.86
N ARG A 199 15.72 9.13 19.78
CA ARG A 199 16.97 8.95 20.53
C ARG A 199 16.87 9.49 21.96
N GLU A 200 17.68 9.00 22.88
CA GLU A 200 17.83 9.68 24.16
C GLU A 200 18.62 11.00 23.98
N ARG A 201 18.20 12.06 24.67
CA ARG A 201 18.93 13.33 24.77
C ARG A 201 19.46 13.52 26.19
N SER A 202 20.73 13.88 26.30
CA SER A 202 21.34 14.21 27.58
C SER A 202 20.73 15.47 28.20
N LYS A 203 20.87 15.62 29.53
CA LYS A 203 20.45 16.83 30.25
C LYS A 203 20.99 18.13 29.61
N GLN A 204 22.20 18.10 29.05
CA GLN A 204 22.79 19.26 28.39
C GLN A 204 22.01 19.61 27.11
N GLU A 205 21.74 18.64 26.25
CA GLU A 205 20.94 18.82 25.03
C GLU A 205 19.50 19.26 25.32
N VAL A 206 18.86 18.68 26.35
CA VAL A 206 17.52 19.09 26.81
C VAL A 206 17.50 20.59 27.17
N THR A 207 18.58 21.12 27.75
CA THR A 207 18.68 22.55 28.07
C THR A 207 19.12 23.44 26.91
N SER A 208 19.98 22.97 26.00
CA SER A 208 20.61 23.80 24.96
C SER A 208 19.95 23.72 23.57
N LEU A 209 19.19 22.66 23.29
CA LEU A 209 18.53 22.41 22.01
C LEU A 209 17.01 22.63 22.10
N ASN A 210 16.55 23.42 23.08
CA ASN A 210 15.14 23.64 23.41
C ASN A 210 14.29 24.20 22.25
N CYS A 211 14.91 24.86 21.25
CA CYS A 211 14.26 25.41 20.05
C CYS A 211 14.53 24.60 18.75
N THR A 212 14.99 23.36 18.85
CA THR A 212 15.13 22.44 17.70
C THR A 212 13.83 21.68 17.40
N GLU A 213 13.65 21.23 16.16
CA GLU A 213 12.48 20.44 15.74
C GLU A 213 12.67 18.93 15.98
N GLY A 214 11.56 18.18 16.10
CA GLY A 214 11.56 16.72 16.20
C GLY A 214 12.01 16.01 14.92
N ASP A 215 12.64 14.84 15.05
CA ASP A 215 12.95 13.97 13.89
C ASP A 215 11.79 13.02 13.55
N LEU A 216 11.01 12.56 14.54
CA LEU A 216 9.82 11.72 14.37
C LEU A 216 8.51 12.50 14.37
N VAL A 217 8.25 13.28 15.43
CA VAL A 217 7.03 14.11 15.54
C VAL A 217 7.41 15.56 15.70
N LYS A 218 6.85 16.39 14.81
CA LYS A 218 7.13 17.82 14.71
C LYS A 218 5.96 18.68 15.19
N TRP A 219 6.24 19.94 15.53
CA TRP A 219 5.19 20.93 15.77
C TRP A 219 4.77 21.65 14.47
N GLU A 220 4.37 20.84 13.48
CA GLU A 220 3.92 21.28 12.16
C GLU A 220 2.48 20.78 11.87
N ARG A 221 1.70 21.57 11.13
CA ARG A 221 0.31 21.31 10.75
C ARG A 221 0.16 20.09 9.83
N ASP A 222 1.25 19.59 9.26
CA ASP A 222 1.27 18.33 8.54
C ASP A 222 1.22 17.11 9.49
N ASN A 223 1.76 17.20 10.71
CA ASN A 223 1.76 16.10 11.67
C ASN A 223 0.45 15.97 12.47
N TRP A 224 -0.23 17.08 12.76
CA TRP A 224 -1.37 17.11 13.70
C TRP A 224 -2.72 17.31 13.00
N ASP A 225 -3.74 16.54 13.40
CA ASP A 225 -5.12 16.82 12.99
C ASP A 225 -5.70 17.96 13.83
N THR A 226 -5.73 19.15 13.23
CA THR A 226 -6.25 20.38 13.82
C THR A 226 -7.69 20.71 13.39
N GLN A 227 -8.40 19.81 12.70
CA GLN A 227 -9.75 20.09 12.19
C GLN A 227 -10.80 20.26 13.30
N ILE A 228 -10.69 19.48 14.37
CA ILE A 228 -11.58 19.53 15.55
C ILE A 228 -11.25 20.73 16.45
N CYS A 229 -9.98 21.13 16.46
CA CYS A 229 -9.41 22.10 17.39
C CYS A 229 -8.43 23.01 16.65
N ALA A 230 -8.91 24.16 16.16
CA ALA A 230 -8.05 25.14 15.50
C ALA A 230 -6.95 25.65 16.48
N PRO A 231 -5.68 25.74 16.04
CA PRO A 231 -4.60 26.27 16.86
C PRO A 231 -4.76 27.79 17.07
N ILE A 232 -4.26 28.29 18.20
CA ILE A 232 -4.41 29.69 18.62
C ILE A 232 -3.02 30.32 18.79
N PRO A 233 -2.71 31.49 18.21
CA PRO A 233 -1.40 32.14 18.42
C PRO A 233 -1.25 32.71 19.85
N ASP A 234 -0.16 32.37 20.55
CA ASP A 234 0.22 32.95 21.85
C ASP A 234 1.61 33.60 21.77
N SER A 235 1.65 34.94 21.80
CA SER A 235 2.86 35.75 21.64
C SER A 235 3.85 35.70 22.82
N SER A 236 3.51 34.96 23.90
CA SER A 236 4.42 34.63 24.99
C SER A 236 5.33 33.44 24.68
N LEU A 237 5.00 32.61 23.68
CA LEU A 237 5.88 31.56 23.18
C LEU A 237 6.85 32.15 22.15
N ARG A 238 8.11 32.28 22.54
CA ARG A 238 9.22 32.67 21.65
C ARG A 238 10.34 31.67 21.78
N CYS A 239 10.93 31.31 20.65
CA CYS A 239 12.06 30.39 20.61
C CYS A 239 13.07 30.91 19.59
N GLU A 240 14.15 31.53 20.07
CA GLU A 240 15.19 32.06 19.20
C GLU A 240 16.17 30.97 18.77
N TRP A 241 16.36 30.82 17.46
CA TRP A 241 17.31 29.85 16.90
C TRP A 241 18.07 30.43 15.70
N SER A 242 19.24 29.85 15.39
CA SER A 242 20.20 30.37 14.41
C SER A 242 20.58 29.41 13.29
N VAL A 243 20.13 28.16 13.29
CA VAL A 243 20.54 27.13 12.31
C VAL A 243 19.31 26.44 11.73
N TYR A 244 19.12 26.56 10.41
CA TYR A 244 17.93 26.03 9.74
C TYR A 244 18.27 25.26 8.47
N GLU A 245 17.56 24.15 8.27
CA GLU A 245 17.48 23.41 7.01
C GLU A 245 16.16 23.76 6.32
N VAL A 246 16.24 24.13 5.04
CA VAL A 246 15.10 24.56 4.22
C VAL A 246 15.01 23.66 3.00
N ARG A 247 13.86 23.01 2.82
CA ARG A 247 13.52 22.21 1.65
C ARG A 247 12.46 22.92 0.83
N LEU A 248 12.58 22.84 -0.49
CA LEU A 248 11.58 23.31 -1.44
C LEU A 248 11.75 22.65 -2.82
N MET A 249 10.66 22.52 -3.56
CA MET A 249 10.69 22.21 -5.00
C MET A 249 10.46 23.47 -5.82
N PHE A 250 11.15 23.59 -6.95
CA PHE A 250 10.94 24.69 -7.89
C PHE A 250 11.02 24.25 -9.36
N VAL A 251 10.50 25.09 -10.26
CA VAL A 251 10.54 24.95 -11.72
C VAL A 251 11.25 26.16 -12.31
N ILE A 252 12.15 25.94 -13.27
CA ILE A 252 12.75 27.01 -14.09
C ILE A 252 12.07 26.99 -15.47
N ILE A 253 11.47 28.12 -15.84
CA ILE A 253 10.89 28.35 -17.17
C ILE A 253 11.84 29.30 -17.91
N ARG A 254 12.41 28.85 -19.04
CA ARG A 254 13.21 29.70 -19.95
C ARG A 254 12.38 30.11 -21.15
N PHE A 255 12.49 31.38 -21.54
CA PHE A 255 11.80 31.94 -22.72
C PHE A 255 12.59 31.79 -24.02
N ASP A 256 13.82 31.26 -23.97
CA ASP A 256 14.65 30.97 -25.15
C ASP A 256 14.47 29.53 -25.69
N GLY A 257 13.64 28.71 -25.05
CA GLY A 257 13.34 27.34 -25.46
C GLY A 257 14.41 26.29 -25.09
N ASN A 258 15.51 26.68 -24.45
CA ASN A 258 16.56 25.74 -24.02
C ASN A 258 16.19 25.03 -22.71
N VAL A 259 16.62 23.77 -22.60
CA VAL A 259 16.58 23.01 -21.34
C VAL A 259 17.62 23.55 -20.35
N THR A 260 17.35 23.44 -19.05
CA THR A 260 18.30 23.86 -18.00
C THR A 260 18.94 22.65 -17.33
N GLU A 261 20.23 22.44 -17.57
CA GLU A 261 20.99 21.37 -16.91
C GLU A 261 21.15 21.60 -15.40
N ARG A 262 21.36 20.53 -14.64
CA ARG A 262 21.41 20.53 -13.16
C ARG A 262 22.44 21.51 -12.57
N TYR A 263 23.61 21.64 -13.20
CA TYR A 263 24.64 22.60 -12.76
C TYR A 263 24.16 24.05 -12.93
N THR A 264 23.64 24.39 -14.11
CA THR A 264 23.03 25.69 -14.41
C THR A 264 21.84 26.00 -13.49
N ALA A 265 21.00 25.01 -13.18
CA ALA A 265 19.89 25.15 -12.24
C ALA A 265 20.36 25.46 -10.80
N ARG A 266 21.48 24.87 -10.36
CA ARG A 266 22.10 25.17 -9.06
C ARG A 266 22.60 26.61 -8.97
N ASP A 267 23.25 27.11 -10.01
CA ASP A 267 23.77 28.48 -10.03
C ASP A 267 22.63 29.52 -10.11
N ILE A 268 21.58 29.24 -10.88
CA ILE A 268 20.35 30.05 -10.90
C ILE A 268 19.71 30.08 -9.50
N ALA A 269 19.55 28.93 -8.83
CA ALA A 269 18.98 28.86 -7.49
C ALA A 269 19.83 29.62 -6.46
N HIS A 270 21.16 29.49 -6.50
CA HIS A 270 22.07 30.23 -5.60
C HIS A 270 22.04 31.75 -5.86
N LYS A 271 21.91 32.19 -7.12
CA LYS A 271 21.71 33.60 -7.48
C LYS A 271 20.37 34.15 -6.98
N TRP A 272 19.28 33.40 -7.18
CA TRP A 272 17.93 33.72 -6.71
C TRP A 272 17.89 33.88 -5.18
N LEU A 273 18.39 32.88 -4.45
CA LEU A 273 18.41 32.89 -2.98
C LEU A 273 19.20 34.09 -2.44
N ARG A 274 20.35 34.43 -3.03
CA ARG A 274 21.12 35.64 -2.64
C ARG A 274 20.42 36.98 -2.92
N GLN A 275 19.36 37.00 -3.73
CA GLN A 275 18.58 38.21 -4.02
C GLN A 275 17.27 38.31 -3.23
N ILE A 276 16.73 37.17 -2.77
CA ILE A 276 15.41 37.11 -2.11
C ILE A 276 15.47 36.90 -0.58
N LEU A 277 16.63 36.50 -0.06
CA LEU A 277 16.85 36.34 1.38
C LEU A 277 17.11 37.70 2.07
N PRO A 278 16.50 37.96 3.24
CA PRO A 278 16.77 39.17 4.04
C PRO A 278 18.21 39.21 4.55
N SER A 279 18.71 40.42 4.85
CA SER A 279 20.08 40.66 5.33
C SER A 279 20.46 40.02 6.67
N ARG A 280 19.51 39.37 7.37
CA ARG A 280 19.74 38.57 8.59
C ARG A 280 19.95 37.08 8.33
N ILE A 281 19.64 36.60 7.12
CA ILE A 281 19.63 35.17 6.76
C ILE A 281 20.81 34.88 5.82
N TYR A 282 21.83 34.23 6.36
CA TYR A 282 23.07 33.90 5.67
C TYR A 282 22.97 32.55 4.98
N LEU A 283 23.29 32.52 3.69
CA LEU A 283 23.19 31.34 2.82
C LEU A 283 24.49 30.52 2.86
N ASN A 284 24.47 29.35 3.50
CA ASN A 284 25.68 28.54 3.71
C ASN A 284 25.91 27.53 2.58
N ARG A 285 24.88 26.74 2.21
CA ARG A 285 24.98 25.68 1.19
C ARG A 285 23.66 25.50 0.46
N VAL A 286 23.71 25.55 -0.86
CA VAL A 286 22.61 25.17 -1.76
C VAL A 286 22.98 23.85 -2.46
N SER A 287 22.08 22.88 -2.41
CA SER A 287 22.18 21.62 -3.17
C SER A 287 20.89 21.47 -3.99
N VAL A 288 21.03 21.24 -5.29
CA VAL A 288 19.89 21.08 -6.21
C VAL A 288 19.95 19.71 -6.86
N PHE A 289 18.83 19.01 -6.79
CA PHE A 289 18.63 17.68 -7.38
C PHE A 289 17.57 17.80 -8.47
N GLU A 290 17.62 16.89 -9.44
CA GLU A 290 16.73 16.87 -10.60
C GLU A 290 15.72 15.75 -10.40
N VAL A 291 14.42 16.05 -10.55
CA VAL A 291 13.36 15.08 -10.34
C VAL A 291 13.25 14.17 -11.57
N THR A 292 14.18 13.21 -11.69
CA THR A 292 14.10 12.16 -12.68
C THR A 292 12.86 11.29 -12.42
N ARG A 293 12.10 11.00 -13.48
CA ARG A 293 10.89 10.17 -13.37
C ARG A 293 11.25 8.69 -13.28
N SER A 294 11.88 8.29 -12.18
CA SER A 294 12.23 6.90 -11.92
C SER A 294 10.99 6.01 -11.87
N SER A 295 11.03 4.93 -12.65
CA SER A 295 10.19 3.76 -12.44
C SER A 295 11.09 2.63 -11.94
N LYS A 296 10.79 2.13 -10.72
CA LYS A 296 11.65 1.26 -9.89
C LYS A 296 12.82 1.99 -9.22
N ASP A 297 12.51 2.61 -8.07
CA ASP A 297 13.20 2.43 -6.78
C ASP A 297 13.02 3.69 -5.92
N ASP A 298 12.06 3.66 -5.00
CA ASP A 298 11.85 4.69 -3.95
C ASP A 298 10.82 4.22 -2.89
N SER A 299 11.30 3.60 -1.79
CA SER A 299 10.47 3.33 -0.61
C SER A 299 11.25 3.17 0.71
N LEU A 300 12.20 4.06 0.99
CA LEU A 300 12.56 4.42 2.36
C LEU A 300 12.17 5.89 2.57
N VAL A 301 11.34 6.15 3.59
CA VAL A 301 10.73 7.47 3.89
C VAL A 301 9.83 8.03 2.78
N LYS A 302 8.62 7.49 2.64
CA LYS A 302 7.53 8.15 1.89
C LYS A 302 6.91 9.29 2.72
N THR A 303 7.31 10.53 2.48
CA THR A 303 6.54 11.69 2.95
C THR A 303 5.21 11.82 2.20
N SER A 304 4.19 12.38 2.86
CA SER A 304 2.79 12.46 2.36
C SER A 304 2.55 13.47 1.22
N GLN A 305 3.55 13.73 0.38
CA GLN A 305 3.52 14.81 -0.62
C GLN A 305 3.09 14.33 -2.01
N LYS A 306 3.28 13.04 -2.35
CA LYS A 306 3.02 12.51 -3.69
C LYS A 306 1.55 12.63 -4.16
N ASP A 307 0.58 12.57 -3.25
CA ASP A 307 -0.85 12.66 -3.62
C ASP A 307 -1.34 14.11 -3.87
N ARG A 308 -0.68 15.12 -3.29
CA ARG A 308 -0.96 16.53 -3.65
C ARG A 308 -0.26 16.97 -4.93
N LEU A 309 0.87 16.33 -5.28
CA LEU A 309 1.69 16.67 -6.45
C LEU A 309 0.98 16.54 -7.81
N VAL A 310 -0.17 15.85 -7.84
CA VAL A 310 -1.03 15.68 -9.03
C VAL A 310 -1.68 17.00 -9.46
N ARG A 311 -1.83 17.99 -8.57
CA ARG A 311 -2.60 19.23 -8.84
C ARG A 311 -1.86 20.29 -9.65
N TRP A 312 -0.53 20.22 -9.76
CA TRP A 312 0.28 21.11 -10.60
C TRP A 312 0.68 20.39 -11.91
N THR A 313 -0.11 20.53 -12.96
CA THR A 313 0.20 20.04 -14.31
C THR A 313 0.34 21.20 -15.31
N PRO A 314 1.58 21.60 -15.67
CA PRO A 314 1.82 22.55 -16.76
C PRO A 314 1.41 21.98 -18.13
N PRO A 315 1.08 22.80 -19.14
CA PRO A 315 0.54 22.31 -20.41
C PRO A 315 1.54 21.62 -21.35
N ASN A 316 2.85 21.84 -21.18
CA ASN A 316 3.88 21.53 -22.18
C ASN A 316 4.99 20.60 -21.66
N LYS A 317 5.56 19.79 -22.57
CA LYS A 317 6.56 18.73 -22.30
C LYS A 317 7.99 19.24 -21.97
N THR A 318 8.18 20.51 -21.61
CA THR A 318 9.51 21.15 -21.55
C THR A 318 9.91 21.69 -20.18
N GLU A 319 9.09 21.51 -19.15
CA GLU A 319 9.34 22.01 -17.79
C GLU A 319 9.92 20.91 -16.87
N PHE A 320 11.14 21.13 -16.39
CA PHE A 320 11.83 20.26 -15.43
C PHE A 320 11.59 20.74 -13.99
N ARG A 321 11.40 19.79 -13.07
CA ARG A 321 11.29 20.05 -11.62
C ARG A 321 12.62 19.80 -10.94
N PHE A 322 12.94 20.64 -9.96
CA PHE A 322 14.15 20.57 -9.17
C PHE A 322 13.84 20.58 -7.67
N ASP A 323 14.43 19.65 -6.94
CA ASP A 323 14.38 19.61 -5.48
C ASP A 323 15.57 20.39 -4.92
N CYS A 324 15.32 21.23 -3.92
CA CYS A 324 16.31 22.13 -3.35
C CYS A 324 16.48 21.86 -1.85
N LEU A 325 17.72 21.65 -1.43
CA LEU A 325 18.12 21.57 -0.03
C LEU A 325 19.06 22.74 0.28
N VAL A 326 18.60 23.64 1.14
CA VAL A 326 19.28 24.89 1.47
C VAL A 326 19.58 24.94 2.97
N HIS A 327 20.82 25.20 3.31
CA HIS A 327 21.27 25.40 4.70
C HIS A 327 21.49 26.89 4.93
N VAL A 328 20.82 27.45 5.95
CA VAL A 328 20.93 28.88 6.30
C VAL A 328 21.26 29.08 7.78
N SER A 329 21.90 30.20 8.08
CA SER A 329 22.14 30.67 9.45
C SER A 329 21.53 32.05 9.66
N VAL A 330 20.90 32.25 10.82
CA VAL A 330 20.26 33.53 11.17
C VAL A 330 21.06 34.19 12.28
N ILE A 331 21.58 35.39 12.02
CA ILE A 331 22.50 36.12 12.91
C ILE A 331 22.05 37.59 13.01
N PRO A 332 21.76 38.12 14.23
CA PRO A 332 21.65 37.40 15.49
C PRO A 332 20.53 36.34 15.47
N SER A 333 20.43 35.54 16.53
CA SER A 333 19.31 34.62 16.74
C SER A 333 17.97 35.33 16.57
N TRP A 334 17.00 34.60 16.00
CA TRP A 334 15.67 35.14 15.74
C TRP A 334 14.61 34.05 15.94
N ASP A 335 13.39 34.47 16.21
CA ASP A 335 12.30 33.58 16.57
C ASP A 335 11.94 32.62 15.41
N VAL A 336 11.83 31.32 15.71
CA VAL A 336 11.59 30.27 14.71
C VAL A 336 10.34 30.54 13.87
N ALA A 337 9.23 30.97 14.48
CA ALA A 337 7.99 31.24 13.76
C ALA A 337 8.14 32.44 12.81
N ALA A 338 8.83 33.49 13.26
CA ALA A 338 9.17 34.64 12.43
C ALA A 338 10.09 34.26 11.25
N VAL A 339 11.13 33.45 11.49
CA VAL A 339 12.04 32.96 10.44
C VAL A 339 11.29 32.10 9.42
N GLN A 340 10.44 31.17 9.87
CA GLN A 340 9.64 30.31 9.00
C GLN A 340 8.67 31.13 8.13
N ASN A 341 7.98 32.11 8.71
CA ASN A 341 7.06 32.98 7.96
C ASN A 341 7.79 33.88 6.95
N GLU A 342 8.95 34.44 7.32
CA GLU A 342 9.78 35.26 6.44
C GLU A 342 10.32 34.43 5.26
N MET A 343 10.88 33.25 5.54
CA MET A 343 11.36 32.31 4.51
C MET A 343 10.25 31.87 3.56
N PHE A 344 9.08 31.51 4.09
CA PHE A 344 7.90 31.15 3.29
C PHE A 344 7.45 32.32 2.40
N THR A 345 7.38 33.53 2.97
CA THR A 345 6.96 34.74 2.25
C THR A 345 7.94 35.08 1.12
N SER A 346 9.25 35.09 1.38
CA SER A 346 10.26 35.36 0.35
C SER A 346 10.27 34.30 -0.75
N LEU A 347 10.30 33.01 -0.39
CA LEU A 347 10.41 31.91 -1.36
C LEU A 347 9.15 31.69 -2.21
N SER A 348 7.97 32.10 -1.74
CA SER A 348 6.70 31.98 -2.48
C SER A 348 6.55 32.97 -3.65
N ASN A 349 7.45 33.95 -3.78
CA ASN A 349 7.37 34.98 -4.83
C ASN A 349 7.95 34.53 -6.17
N ASP A 350 7.29 34.94 -7.26
CA ASP A 350 7.71 34.73 -8.66
C ASP A 350 9.04 35.46 -8.96
N TYR A 351 10.13 34.71 -9.16
CA TYR A 351 11.43 35.30 -9.48
C TYR A 351 11.67 35.38 -10.99
N ARG A 352 12.27 36.48 -11.43
CA ARG A 352 12.69 36.69 -12.83
C ARG A 352 14.11 37.24 -12.82
N ASP A 353 14.94 36.70 -13.70
CA ASP A 353 16.30 37.21 -13.87
C ASP A 353 16.27 38.65 -14.46
N PRO A 354 17.20 39.55 -14.09
CA PRO A 354 17.29 40.89 -14.66
C PRO A 354 17.36 40.96 -16.20
N GLY A 355 17.83 39.90 -16.88
CA GLY A 355 17.81 39.79 -18.35
C GLY A 355 16.47 39.36 -18.96
N GLY A 356 15.44 39.06 -18.14
CA GLY A 356 14.10 38.67 -18.58
C GLY A 356 13.97 37.29 -19.25
N GLN A 357 15.08 36.60 -19.54
CA GLN A 357 15.10 35.31 -20.26
C GLN A 357 14.61 34.10 -19.45
N LEU A 358 14.56 34.17 -18.12
CA LEU A 358 14.11 33.06 -17.28
C LEU A 358 13.26 33.52 -16.09
N ARG A 359 12.39 32.60 -15.65
CA ARG A 359 11.45 32.72 -14.55
C ARG A 359 11.58 31.49 -13.64
N LEU A 360 11.54 31.68 -12.33
CA LEU A 360 11.62 30.60 -11.34
C LEU A 360 10.39 30.65 -10.42
N LEU A 361 9.73 29.51 -10.28
CA LEU A 361 8.53 29.33 -9.47
C LEU A 361 8.74 28.21 -8.44
N ALA A 362 8.65 28.54 -7.15
CA ALA A 362 8.62 27.56 -6.07
C ALA A 362 7.20 27.00 -5.87
N SER A 363 7.09 25.73 -5.48
CA SER A 363 5.81 25.15 -5.04
C SER A 363 5.57 25.49 -3.57
N THR A 364 4.55 26.29 -3.28
CA THR A 364 4.19 26.73 -1.92
C THR A 364 3.93 25.56 -0.96
N GLU A 365 3.35 24.46 -1.46
CA GLU A 365 3.12 23.21 -0.70
C GLU A 365 4.40 22.37 -0.46
N SER A 366 5.59 22.92 -0.73
CA SER A 366 6.87 22.24 -0.52
C SER A 366 7.89 23.02 0.28
N ILE A 367 7.59 24.26 0.70
CA ILE A 367 8.53 25.13 1.41
C ILE A 367 8.50 24.80 2.91
N HIS A 368 9.37 23.89 3.34
CA HIS A 368 9.55 23.55 4.76
C HIS A 368 10.83 24.20 5.28
N THR A 369 10.74 24.97 6.36
CA THR A 369 11.87 25.61 7.06
C THR A 369 11.95 25.05 8.47
N THR A 370 13.01 24.29 8.76
CA THR A 370 13.13 23.49 9.99
C THR A 370 14.34 23.92 10.83
N PRO A 371 14.20 24.22 12.13
CA PRO A 371 15.34 24.50 13.01
C PRO A 371 16.07 23.20 13.38
N VAL A 372 17.35 23.11 13.02
CA VAL A 372 18.16 21.88 13.16
C VAL A 372 19.30 22.05 14.16
N GLU A 373 19.80 20.93 14.70
CA GLU A 373 20.92 20.91 15.65
C GLU A 373 22.25 21.35 14.99
N SER A 374 22.53 20.84 13.79
CA SER A 374 23.73 21.14 12.99
C SER A 374 23.54 20.74 11.52
N PHE A 375 24.57 20.89 10.67
CA PHE A 375 24.51 20.53 9.24
C PHE A 375 25.16 19.15 8.96
N SER A 376 24.40 18.23 8.38
CA SER A 376 24.81 16.84 8.11
C SER A 376 25.86 16.72 6.99
N ALA A 377 26.91 15.93 7.24
CA ALA A 377 28.02 15.69 6.31
C ALA A 377 27.85 14.37 5.52
N VAL A 378 27.07 14.42 4.43
CA VAL A 378 26.85 13.25 3.55
C VAL A 378 28.07 12.98 2.65
N THR A 379 28.56 11.74 2.68
CA THR A 379 29.67 11.22 1.86
C THR A 379 29.20 10.89 0.44
N VAL A 380 30.07 11.04 -0.57
CA VAL A 380 29.81 10.58 -1.94
C VAL A 380 31.03 9.83 -2.46
N SER A 381 30.83 8.57 -2.84
CA SER A 381 31.83 7.74 -3.51
C SER A 381 31.66 7.86 -5.04
N PRO A 382 32.68 8.28 -5.80
CA PRO A 382 32.63 8.23 -7.27
C PRO A 382 32.97 6.82 -7.77
N THR A 383 32.19 6.31 -8.73
CA THR A 383 32.48 5.09 -9.51
C THR A 383 32.76 5.48 -10.96
N ASP A 384 33.37 4.56 -11.72
CA ASP A 384 34.07 4.78 -12.98
C ASP A 384 33.33 5.52 -14.11
N VAL A 385 34.12 6.25 -14.91
CA VAL A 385 33.79 6.62 -16.30
C VAL A 385 35.01 6.36 -17.18
N VAL A 386 34.79 5.81 -18.38
CA VAL A 386 35.81 5.16 -19.23
C VAL A 386 36.01 5.92 -20.57
N ALA A 387 37.10 5.61 -21.28
CA ALA A 387 37.53 6.11 -22.61
C ALA A 387 38.32 7.45 -22.57
N VAL A 388 39.23 7.77 -23.50
CA VAL A 388 39.27 7.46 -24.95
C VAL A 388 40.63 6.90 -25.45
N THR A 389 40.58 6.19 -26.59
CA THR A 389 41.64 5.45 -27.30
C THR A 389 42.65 6.29 -28.11
N THR A 390 43.86 5.73 -28.37
CA THR A 390 44.65 5.70 -29.65
C THR A 390 46.11 5.24 -29.34
N THR A 391 46.92 4.58 -30.19
CA THR A 391 46.76 3.93 -31.52
C THR A 391 47.78 2.78 -31.68
N THR A 392 47.59 1.93 -32.69
CA THR A 392 48.47 0.80 -33.10
C THR A 392 49.88 1.20 -33.55
N PHE A 393 50.88 0.31 -33.35
CA PHE A 393 51.75 -0.21 -34.44
C PHE A 393 52.47 -1.53 -34.06
N LYS A 394 52.94 -2.26 -35.09
CA LYS A 394 53.70 -3.54 -35.15
C LYS A 394 54.62 -3.44 -36.40
N PRO A 395 55.53 -4.38 -36.75
CA PRO A 395 55.99 -5.62 -36.09
C PRO A 395 57.55 -5.84 -36.16
N THR A 396 58.00 -7.08 -35.90
CA THR A 396 59.26 -7.73 -36.43
C THR A 396 60.64 -7.22 -35.92
N ALA A 397 61.71 -8.03 -35.85
CA ALA A 397 61.89 -9.50 -36.00
C ALA A 397 63.17 -10.01 -35.28
N SER A 398 63.17 -11.30 -34.86
CA SER A 398 64.25 -12.33 -34.90
C SER A 398 65.74 -11.97 -34.53
N ILE A 399 66.75 -12.86 -34.46
CA ILE A 399 66.99 -14.24 -34.93
C ILE A 399 67.95 -15.02 -33.98
N THR A 400 67.75 -16.34 -33.83
CA THR A 400 68.74 -17.40 -33.43
C THR A 400 69.48 -17.38 -32.07
N GLY A 401 69.59 -18.58 -31.48
CA GLY A 401 70.58 -18.94 -30.45
C GLY A 401 70.25 -20.28 -29.80
N ALA A 402 70.84 -21.39 -30.26
CA ALA A 402 70.34 -22.74 -29.95
C ALA A 402 71.38 -23.70 -29.33
N SER A 403 70.99 -24.30 -28.20
CA SER A 403 71.21 -25.71 -27.80
C SER A 403 72.62 -26.24 -27.45
N THR A 404 72.60 -27.37 -26.73
CA THR A 404 73.69 -28.35 -26.48
C THR A 404 74.77 -28.00 -25.44
N ASN A 405 75.36 -28.95 -24.68
CA ASN A 405 74.95 -30.30 -24.22
C ASN A 405 75.95 -30.79 -23.13
N VAL A 406 75.70 -31.98 -22.55
CA VAL A 406 76.67 -32.84 -21.79
C VAL A 406 76.98 -32.38 -20.36
N ALA A 407 77.35 -33.25 -19.40
CA ALA A 407 76.61 -34.36 -18.77
C ALA A 407 77.46 -34.97 -17.64
N THR A 408 76.80 -35.60 -16.66
CA THR A 408 77.32 -36.67 -15.76
C THR A 408 78.72 -36.53 -15.14
N ALA A 409 78.77 -36.35 -13.81
CA ALA A 409 79.56 -37.22 -12.92
C ALA A 409 78.94 -37.24 -11.52
N THR A 410 79.09 -38.36 -10.81
CA THR A 410 78.57 -38.59 -9.45
C THR A 410 79.59 -38.24 -8.36
N ALA A 411 79.12 -37.76 -7.20
CA ALA A 411 79.20 -38.48 -5.90
C ALA A 411 79.39 -37.54 -4.68
N PHE A 412 79.20 -38.16 -3.51
CA PHE A 412 79.51 -37.69 -2.14
C PHE A 412 78.60 -36.64 -1.51
N THR A 413 77.80 -37.16 -0.59
CA THR A 413 77.20 -36.48 0.56
C THR A 413 78.19 -35.55 1.27
N THR A 414 77.85 -34.26 1.34
CA THR A 414 78.25 -33.38 2.43
C THR A 414 76.96 -32.82 3.05
N ASN A 415 76.91 -32.70 4.37
CA ASN A 415 75.76 -32.06 5.03
C ASN A 415 75.72 -30.59 4.60
N PRO A 416 74.59 -30.06 4.11
CA PRO A 416 74.38 -28.62 4.18
C PRO A 416 74.38 -28.24 5.67
N ALA A 417 75.20 -27.25 6.05
CA ALA A 417 75.18 -26.73 7.40
C ALA A 417 73.76 -26.20 7.72
N ASN A 418 73.31 -26.40 8.95
CA ASN A 418 71.94 -26.09 9.35
C ASN A 418 71.73 -24.57 9.49
N ILE A 419 71.53 -23.88 8.36
CA ILE A 419 71.14 -22.46 8.34
C ILE A 419 69.67 -22.39 8.76
N SER A 420 69.44 -22.13 10.04
CA SER A 420 68.11 -21.92 10.60
C SER A 420 67.59 -20.53 10.21
N GLU A 421 67.08 -20.38 8.99
CA GLU A 421 66.44 -19.15 8.53
C GLU A 421 65.29 -18.76 9.48
N LEU A 422 65.37 -17.55 10.05
CA LEU A 422 64.32 -17.03 10.94
C LEU A 422 63.42 -16.08 10.15
N PHE A 423 62.11 -16.28 10.29
CA PHE A 423 61.08 -15.49 9.63
C PHE A 423 60.21 -14.80 10.69
N PHE A 424 60.13 -13.49 10.60
CA PHE A 424 59.32 -12.63 11.47
C PHE A 424 58.29 -11.89 10.63
N GLU A 425 57.08 -11.75 11.16
CA GLU A 425 56.08 -10.80 10.68
C GLU A 425 56.11 -9.56 11.57
N VAL A 426 56.22 -8.39 10.96
CA VAL A 426 56.30 -7.09 11.63
C VAL A 426 55.10 -6.26 11.22
N LYS A 427 54.32 -5.82 12.19
CA LYS A 427 53.22 -4.87 12.03
C LYS A 427 53.60 -3.56 12.70
N VAL A 428 53.56 -2.46 11.94
CA VAL A 428 54.02 -1.16 12.42
C VAL A 428 53.01 -0.05 12.11
N ASN A 429 52.87 0.86 13.06
CA ASN A 429 52.17 2.13 12.90
C ASN A 429 53.21 3.25 12.75
N VAL A 430 53.07 4.08 11.72
CA VAL A 430 53.95 5.23 11.47
C VAL A 430 53.16 6.53 11.39
N SER A 431 53.79 7.60 11.88
CA SER A 431 53.45 8.97 11.53
C SER A 431 54.41 9.46 10.44
N ILE A 432 53.87 10.06 9.39
CA ILE A 432 54.63 10.59 8.26
C ILE A 432 54.26 12.06 8.06
N THR A 433 55.26 12.93 7.93
CA THR A 433 55.06 14.35 7.60
C THR A 433 55.67 14.67 6.24
N GLY A 434 54.85 15.23 5.34
CA GLY A 434 55.21 15.55 3.96
C GLY A 434 53.99 15.46 3.03
N ASP A 435 54.24 15.47 1.72
CA ASP A 435 53.25 15.14 0.68
C ASP A 435 53.88 14.05 -0.21
N TYR A 436 53.26 12.87 -0.29
CA TYR A 436 53.94 11.63 -0.70
C TYR A 436 52.95 10.49 -1.05
N ASP A 437 53.43 9.46 -1.74
CA ASP A 437 52.75 8.16 -1.89
C ASP A 437 53.17 7.20 -0.74
N PRO A 438 52.24 6.71 0.10
CA PRO A 438 52.56 5.80 1.19
C PRO A 438 53.28 4.52 0.77
N GLY A 439 52.95 3.93 -0.38
CA GLY A 439 53.53 2.66 -0.81
C GLY A 439 55.04 2.78 -1.05
N GLN A 440 55.41 3.72 -1.92
CA GLN A 440 56.80 3.93 -2.31
C GLN A 440 57.69 4.44 -1.16
N ILE A 441 57.17 5.34 -0.30
CA ILE A 441 57.98 5.88 0.80
C ILE A 441 58.22 4.84 1.91
N LEU A 442 57.28 3.93 2.16
CA LEU A 442 57.45 2.85 3.14
C LEU A 442 58.49 1.82 2.66
N SER A 443 58.47 1.44 1.37
CA SER A 443 59.53 0.57 0.83
C SER A 443 60.90 1.24 0.87
N ALA A 444 60.99 2.54 0.54
CA ALA A 444 62.25 3.28 0.61
C ALA A 444 62.77 3.44 2.05
N TRP A 445 61.87 3.60 3.02
CA TRP A 445 62.19 3.63 4.45
C TRP A 445 62.71 2.28 4.95
N LEU A 446 62.01 1.18 4.65
CA LEU A 446 62.38 -0.16 5.12
C LEU A 446 63.74 -0.60 4.54
N ASN A 447 63.95 -0.45 3.23
CA ASN A 447 65.25 -0.75 2.60
C ASN A 447 66.39 0.20 3.06
N SER A 448 66.07 1.33 3.68
CA SER A 448 67.04 2.24 4.27
C SER A 448 67.27 2.01 5.77
N SER A 449 66.45 1.18 6.43
CA SER A 449 66.45 0.97 7.89
C SER A 449 66.82 -0.46 8.29
N LEU A 450 66.54 -1.43 7.42
CA LEU A 450 66.92 -2.83 7.57
C LEU A 450 68.03 -3.15 6.54
N PRO A 451 69.21 -3.62 6.97
CA PRO A 451 70.33 -3.86 6.06
C PRO A 451 70.16 -5.19 5.31
N ASP A 452 70.13 -5.12 3.97
CA ASP A 452 70.01 -6.27 3.04
C ASP A 452 71.02 -7.40 3.37
N ASP A 453 72.21 -7.03 3.86
CA ASP A 453 73.30 -7.90 4.33
C ASP A 453 72.86 -8.97 5.34
N MET A 454 71.84 -8.68 6.17
CA MET A 454 71.39 -9.52 7.29
C MET A 454 69.89 -9.80 7.29
N MET A 455 69.09 -8.85 6.81
CA MET A 455 67.63 -8.82 6.92
C MET A 455 66.99 -8.45 5.58
N MET A 456 66.16 -9.33 5.03
CA MET A 456 65.46 -9.12 3.76
C MET A 456 63.96 -8.99 3.99
N VAL A 457 63.35 -7.89 3.51
CA VAL A 457 61.89 -7.72 3.49
C VAL A 457 61.31 -8.48 2.30
N LEU A 458 60.39 -9.41 2.54
CA LEU A 458 59.84 -10.31 1.51
C LEU A 458 58.56 -9.79 0.85
N HIS A 459 57.71 -9.10 1.62
CA HIS A 459 56.41 -8.58 1.18
C HIS A 459 56.00 -7.44 2.10
N LEU A 460 55.26 -6.45 1.58
CA LEU A 460 54.80 -5.26 2.31
C LEU A 460 53.34 -4.97 1.95
N GLU A 461 52.48 -4.95 2.95
CA GLU A 461 51.03 -4.73 2.83
C GLU A 461 50.60 -3.48 3.62
N LEU A 462 49.79 -2.63 2.99
CA LEU A 462 49.26 -1.38 3.57
C LEU A 462 47.84 -1.61 4.10
N LEU A 463 47.60 -1.34 5.39
CA LEU A 463 46.32 -1.65 6.03
C LEU A 463 45.21 -0.63 5.68
N PRO A 464 43.98 -1.09 5.38
CA PRO A 464 42.88 -0.23 4.97
C PRO A 464 42.38 0.68 6.11
N LYS A 465 41.82 1.84 5.74
CA LYS A 465 41.49 2.92 6.69
C LYS A 465 40.54 2.54 7.82
N ALA A 466 39.70 1.52 7.63
CA ALA A 466 38.74 1.05 8.64
C ALA A 466 39.38 0.41 9.88
N GLN A 467 40.61 -0.11 9.78
CA GLN A 467 41.31 -0.76 10.90
C GLN A 467 42.19 0.20 11.72
N ARG A 468 42.16 1.51 11.43
CA ARG A 468 42.90 2.54 12.17
C ARG A 468 42.22 2.87 13.49
N HIS A 469 42.69 2.28 14.61
CA HIS A 469 42.31 2.75 15.94
C HIS A 469 42.79 4.19 16.17
N HIS A 470 41.85 5.11 16.38
CA HIS A 470 42.12 6.54 16.51
C HIS A 470 41.87 7.07 17.93
N PRO A 471 42.93 7.28 18.75
CA PRO A 471 42.93 8.37 19.71
C PRO A 471 42.79 9.70 18.97
N LYS A 472 42.00 10.64 19.50
CA LYS A 472 41.74 11.95 18.86
C LYS A 472 43.05 12.71 18.57
N PRO A 473 43.15 13.41 17.42
CA PRO A 473 44.32 14.23 17.12
C PRO A 473 44.44 15.37 18.14
N ARG A 474 45.59 15.47 18.83
CA ARG A 474 45.94 16.64 19.64
C ARG A 474 46.45 17.75 18.71
N SER A 475 45.65 18.78 18.51
CA SER A 475 46.13 20.05 17.95
C SER A 475 47.05 20.74 18.96
N ILE A 476 48.36 20.63 18.78
CA ILE A 476 49.34 21.41 19.55
C ILE A 476 49.31 22.84 19.02
N LEU A 477 48.98 23.80 19.88
CA LEU A 477 49.02 25.22 19.56
C LEU A 477 50.42 25.77 19.86
N SER A 478 51.09 26.31 18.85
CA SER A 478 52.35 27.05 19.02
C SER A 478 52.28 28.38 18.27
N THR A 479 52.49 29.48 18.99
CA THR A 479 52.63 30.81 18.41
C THR A 479 53.99 30.96 17.74
N ASP A 480 54.06 30.71 16.43
CA ASP A 480 54.71 31.60 15.46
C ASP A 480 54.47 31.10 14.01
N GLY A 481 54.41 32.03 13.05
CA GLY A 481 53.85 31.76 11.72
C GLY A 481 54.82 31.09 10.74
N VAL A 482 54.86 29.75 10.72
CA VAL A 482 55.53 28.96 9.67
C VAL A 482 54.61 27.83 9.15
N LEU A 483 54.87 27.39 7.92
CA LEU A 483 54.11 26.46 7.08
C LEU A 483 53.55 25.21 7.80
N MET A 484 52.24 24.97 7.67
CA MET A 484 51.57 23.74 8.13
C MET A 484 51.87 22.56 7.20
N HIS A 485 52.76 21.65 7.61
CA HIS A 485 52.93 20.37 6.95
C HIS A 485 51.82 19.38 7.33
N ARG A 486 51.32 18.59 6.36
CA ARG A 486 50.41 17.46 6.66
C ARG A 486 51.14 16.41 7.49
N VAL A 487 50.47 15.91 8.52
CA VAL A 487 50.80 14.67 9.23
C VAL A 487 49.77 13.62 8.81
N SER A 488 50.22 12.46 8.33
CA SER A 488 49.37 11.29 8.09
C SER A 488 49.83 10.14 8.97
N ARG A 489 48.88 9.36 9.51
CA ARG A 489 49.16 8.12 10.23
C ARG A 489 48.77 6.93 9.36
N GLU A 490 49.75 6.08 9.07
CA GLU A 490 49.62 4.93 8.19
C GLU A 490 50.10 3.66 8.94
N SER A 491 49.55 2.50 8.55
CA SER A 491 49.84 1.22 9.22
C SER A 491 50.15 0.18 8.15
N CYS A 492 51.20 -0.61 8.35
CA CYS A 492 51.59 -1.67 7.41
C CYS A 492 52.04 -2.95 8.13
N ILE A 493 52.02 -4.05 7.38
CA ILE A 493 52.55 -5.36 7.77
C ILE A 493 53.59 -5.78 6.74
N PHE A 494 54.71 -6.34 7.18
CA PHE A 494 55.74 -6.90 6.30
C PHE A 494 56.46 -8.06 6.96
N GLN A 495 56.94 -9.03 6.16
CA GLN A 495 57.72 -10.16 6.65
C GLN A 495 59.23 -9.93 6.42
N VAL A 496 60.02 -10.18 7.47
CA VAL A 496 61.49 -10.09 7.48
C VAL A 496 62.09 -11.49 7.57
N ARG A 497 62.99 -11.82 6.64
CA ARG A 497 63.82 -13.01 6.63
C ARG A 497 65.22 -12.65 7.14
N VAL A 498 65.65 -13.28 8.22
CA VAL A 498 66.98 -13.10 8.82
C VAL A 498 67.91 -14.21 8.35
N MET A 499 69.09 -13.84 7.84
CA MET A 499 70.03 -14.75 7.18
C MET A 499 71.28 -15.06 8.01
N MET A 500 71.18 -15.04 9.35
CA MET A 500 72.30 -15.28 10.27
C MET A 500 72.21 -16.61 11.02
N SER A 501 73.38 -17.09 11.48
CA SER A 501 73.56 -18.27 12.30
C SER A 501 73.92 -17.86 13.74
N LEU A 502 73.17 -18.38 14.72
CA LEU A 502 73.45 -18.29 16.17
C LEU A 502 73.43 -16.87 16.77
N SER A 503 72.23 -16.32 16.93
CA SER A 503 71.87 -15.26 17.88
C SER A 503 70.55 -15.62 18.57
N ASP A 504 70.22 -14.99 19.71
CA ASP A 504 68.97 -15.29 20.41
C ASP A 504 67.76 -14.77 19.62
N THR A 505 66.66 -15.53 19.57
CA THR A 505 65.41 -15.08 18.97
C THR A 505 64.85 -13.81 19.62
N GLN A 506 65.10 -13.59 20.91
CA GLN A 506 64.72 -12.36 21.61
C GLN A 506 65.65 -11.19 21.28
N GLU A 507 66.94 -11.47 21.05
CA GLU A 507 67.94 -10.48 20.62
C GLU A 507 67.63 -9.98 19.19
N MET A 508 67.26 -10.89 18.28
CA MET A 508 66.87 -10.50 16.91
C MET A 508 65.57 -9.71 16.86
N GLU A 509 64.58 -10.01 17.71
CA GLU A 509 63.36 -9.19 17.81
C GLU A 509 63.71 -7.76 18.24
N GLU A 510 64.54 -7.60 19.27
CA GLU A 510 64.92 -6.29 19.78
C GLU A 510 65.83 -5.50 18.82
N GLN A 511 66.68 -6.19 18.04
CA GLN A 511 67.43 -5.56 16.94
C GLN A 511 66.50 -5.02 15.84
N ILE A 512 65.51 -5.81 15.40
CA ILE A 512 64.50 -5.35 14.42
C ILE A 512 63.72 -4.15 14.98
N ARG A 513 63.28 -4.22 16.25
CA ARG A 513 62.60 -3.12 16.95
C ARG A 513 63.47 -1.86 17.01
N HIS A 514 64.75 -1.98 17.38
CA HIS A 514 65.68 -0.86 17.47
C HIS A 514 65.93 -0.19 16.12
N LEU A 515 66.14 -0.97 15.05
CA LEU A 515 66.35 -0.45 13.69
C LEU A 515 65.15 0.36 13.19
N LEU A 516 63.93 -0.12 13.46
CA LEU A 516 62.68 0.55 13.06
C LEU A 516 62.31 1.76 13.93
N LEU A 517 62.95 1.94 15.09
CA LEU A 517 62.81 3.13 15.94
C LEU A 517 63.69 4.31 15.51
N VAL A 518 64.61 4.12 14.56
CA VAL A 518 65.45 5.21 14.03
C VAL A 518 64.60 6.14 13.14
N PRO A 519 64.48 7.45 13.44
CA PRO A 519 63.62 8.35 12.71
C PRO A 519 64.19 8.69 11.32
N TYR A 520 63.48 8.29 10.27
CA TYR A 520 63.89 8.52 8.88
C TYR A 520 63.52 9.93 8.42
N ASN A 521 64.46 10.64 7.78
CA ASN A 521 64.29 12.03 7.34
C ASN A 521 65.06 12.27 6.04
N ASN A 522 64.34 12.45 4.93
CA ASN A 522 64.92 12.68 3.60
C ASN A 522 64.75 14.16 3.15
N GLY A 523 64.83 15.10 4.10
CA GLY A 523 64.78 16.55 3.87
C GLY A 523 63.38 17.12 3.59
N SER A 524 62.59 16.45 2.75
CA SER A 524 61.19 16.82 2.42
C SER A 524 60.14 16.02 3.21
N ILE A 525 60.48 14.79 3.61
CA ILE A 525 59.59 13.85 4.31
C ILE A 525 60.30 13.34 5.56
N ARG A 526 59.55 13.21 6.67
CA ARG A 526 59.99 12.52 7.89
C ARG A 526 59.01 11.41 8.26
N ILE A 527 59.54 10.29 8.74
CA ILE A 527 58.79 9.13 9.23
C ILE A 527 59.24 8.86 10.68
N ALA A 528 58.27 8.70 11.58
CA ALA A 528 58.49 8.27 12.95
C ALA A 528 57.51 7.16 13.32
N THR A 529 58.04 6.04 13.80
CA THR A 529 57.27 4.89 14.30
C THR A 529 56.54 5.23 15.60
N GLU A 530 55.29 4.78 15.72
CA GLU A 530 54.45 5.00 16.92
C GLU A 530 54.24 3.71 17.72
N ASP A 531 54.21 2.55 17.07
CA ASP A 531 53.96 1.23 17.67
C ASP A 531 54.48 0.13 16.73
N ILE A 532 55.10 -0.93 17.30
CA ILE A 532 55.78 -2.01 16.56
C ILE A 532 55.49 -3.36 17.23
N GLN A 533 54.65 -4.17 16.58
CA GLN A 533 54.36 -5.56 16.96
C GLN A 533 55.15 -6.52 16.06
N ILE A 534 55.89 -7.46 16.66
CA ILE A 534 56.68 -8.48 15.94
C ILE A 534 56.16 -9.86 16.33
N SER A 535 56.17 -10.83 15.40
CA SER A 535 55.70 -12.20 15.64
C SER A 535 56.50 -13.21 14.82
N ARG A 536 56.87 -14.34 15.42
CA ARG A 536 57.70 -15.37 14.77
C ARG A 536 56.85 -16.39 14.02
N ILE A 537 57.24 -16.71 12.78
CA ILE A 537 56.63 -17.80 11.99
C ILE A 537 57.29 -19.13 12.37
N LEU A 538 56.48 -20.15 12.67
CA LEU A 538 56.94 -21.45 13.20
C LEU A 538 56.67 -22.65 12.28
N ILE A 539 55.78 -22.52 11.29
CA ILE A 539 55.42 -23.58 10.34
C ILE A 539 55.93 -23.17 8.96
N LEU A 540 56.83 -23.97 8.36
CA LEU A 540 57.56 -23.63 7.13
C LEU A 540 57.31 -24.59 5.95
N LYS A 541 56.31 -25.46 6.03
CA LYS A 541 55.88 -26.32 4.92
C LYS A 541 54.36 -26.48 4.86
N CYS A 542 53.85 -26.69 3.66
CA CYS A 542 52.53 -27.24 3.40
C CYS A 542 52.65 -28.75 3.29
N ASN A 543 51.71 -29.48 3.88
CA ASN A 543 51.66 -30.95 3.80
C ASN A 543 51.05 -31.39 2.46
N ALA A 544 51.24 -32.66 2.10
CA ALA A 544 50.59 -33.26 0.95
C ALA A 544 49.05 -33.23 1.05
N GLU A 545 48.37 -32.88 -0.05
CA GLU A 545 46.92 -32.70 -0.13
C GLU A 545 46.37 -33.23 -1.47
N THR A 546 45.28 -34.01 -1.41
CA THR A 546 44.48 -34.39 -2.58
C THR A 546 43.39 -33.35 -2.81
N HIS A 547 43.27 -32.82 -4.03
CA HIS A 547 42.32 -31.76 -4.40
C HIS A 547 41.60 -32.14 -5.69
N GLN A 548 40.27 -32.24 -5.64
CA GLN A 548 39.42 -32.64 -6.76
C GLN A 548 38.92 -31.40 -7.50
N THR A 549 38.89 -31.42 -8.83
CA THR A 549 38.43 -30.25 -9.62
C THR A 549 37.75 -30.68 -10.90
N ARG A 550 37.02 -29.76 -11.57
CA ARG A 550 36.52 -30.02 -12.93
C ARG A 550 37.64 -30.30 -13.94
N LYS A 551 38.89 -29.94 -13.65
CA LYS A 551 40.06 -30.22 -14.49
C LYS A 551 40.77 -31.54 -14.10
N GLY A 552 40.17 -32.30 -13.18
CA GLY A 552 40.62 -33.61 -12.69
C GLY A 552 41.10 -33.60 -11.23
N LEU A 553 41.55 -34.76 -10.77
CA LEU A 553 42.17 -34.97 -9.46
C LEU A 553 43.64 -34.53 -9.48
N PHE A 554 44.08 -33.80 -8.44
CA PHE A 554 45.47 -33.38 -8.27
C PHE A 554 45.99 -33.70 -6.87
N GLU A 555 47.09 -34.46 -6.79
CA GLU A 555 47.74 -34.82 -5.52
C GLU A 555 48.98 -33.95 -5.28
N TRP A 556 48.88 -32.92 -4.44
CA TRP A 556 49.98 -32.00 -4.14
C TRP A 556 50.95 -32.63 -3.13
N PRO A 557 52.28 -32.61 -3.36
CA PRO A 557 53.27 -33.18 -2.44
C PRO A 557 53.74 -32.18 -1.37
N ASP A 558 54.23 -32.68 -0.24
CA ASP A 558 54.92 -31.90 0.81
C ASP A 558 55.88 -30.85 0.22
N THR A 559 55.64 -29.56 0.49
CA THR A 559 56.32 -28.44 -0.17
C THR A 559 56.66 -27.32 0.82
N SER A 560 57.86 -26.76 0.74
CA SER A 560 58.31 -25.65 1.60
C SER A 560 57.53 -24.36 1.32
N GLY A 561 57.27 -23.56 2.36
CA GLY A 561 56.70 -22.22 2.22
C GLY A 561 57.55 -21.33 1.30
N GLY A 562 56.88 -20.58 0.43
CA GLY A 562 57.50 -19.77 -0.61
C GLY A 562 57.84 -20.53 -1.91
N LYS A 563 57.46 -21.81 -2.05
CA LYS A 563 57.71 -22.60 -3.27
C LYS A 563 56.43 -23.09 -3.94
N ASN A 564 56.48 -23.20 -5.26
CA ASN A 564 55.46 -23.87 -6.06
C ASN A 564 55.72 -25.38 -6.12
N ALA A 565 54.65 -26.16 -6.06
CA ALA A 565 54.61 -27.53 -6.58
C ALA A 565 53.98 -27.54 -7.98
N THR A 566 54.29 -28.58 -8.76
CA THR A 566 53.88 -28.73 -10.16
C THR A 566 53.39 -30.15 -10.43
N ARG A 567 52.28 -30.33 -11.14
CA ARG A 567 51.70 -31.63 -11.50
C ARG A 567 51.15 -31.64 -12.94
N PRO A 568 51.25 -32.75 -13.70
CA PRO A 568 50.70 -32.84 -15.05
C PRO A 568 49.17 -32.79 -15.04
N CYS A 569 48.55 -32.21 -16.08
CA CYS A 569 47.10 -32.15 -16.22
C CYS A 569 46.50 -33.52 -16.62
N PRO A 570 45.50 -34.08 -15.91
CA PRO A 570 44.96 -35.41 -16.20
C PRO A 570 44.48 -35.64 -17.65
N LYS A 571 43.78 -34.68 -18.26
CA LYS A 571 43.30 -34.78 -19.66
C LYS A 571 44.36 -34.42 -20.71
N ASN A 572 45.49 -33.82 -20.33
CA ASN A 572 46.56 -33.40 -21.24
C ASN A 572 47.93 -33.38 -20.53
N PRO A 573 48.64 -34.52 -20.45
CA PRO A 573 49.90 -34.64 -19.70
C PRO A 573 51.07 -33.79 -20.23
N GLN A 574 50.93 -33.11 -21.38
CA GLN A 574 51.93 -32.18 -21.92
C GLN A 574 51.89 -30.80 -21.25
N ARG A 575 50.86 -30.52 -20.44
CA ARG A 575 50.71 -29.29 -19.65
C ARG A 575 50.70 -29.61 -18.16
N SER A 576 51.02 -28.64 -17.32
CA SER A 576 51.11 -28.81 -15.87
C SER A 576 50.37 -27.73 -15.10
N ALA A 577 49.62 -28.15 -14.10
CA ALA A 577 49.11 -27.34 -13.01
C ALA A 577 50.26 -26.93 -12.06
N THR A 578 50.12 -25.78 -11.38
CA THR A 578 51.00 -25.40 -10.28
C THR A 578 50.22 -24.93 -9.06
N ARG A 579 50.81 -24.99 -7.85
CA ARG A 579 50.20 -24.49 -6.61
C ARG A 579 51.29 -23.91 -5.71
N LEU A 580 51.10 -22.69 -5.21
CA LEU A 580 52.04 -22.04 -4.30
C LEU A 580 51.75 -22.44 -2.85
N CYS A 581 52.77 -22.90 -2.12
CA CYS A 581 52.72 -22.97 -0.66
C CYS A 581 53.06 -21.59 -0.08
N LYS A 582 52.09 -20.87 0.49
CA LYS A 582 52.29 -19.50 1.01
C LYS A 582 52.85 -19.55 2.44
N LEU A 583 53.97 -18.85 2.66
CA LEU A 583 54.56 -18.70 3.99
C LEU A 583 53.82 -17.63 4.79
N CYS A 584 53.17 -18.04 5.89
CA CYS A 584 52.41 -17.18 6.81
C CYS A 584 52.54 -17.74 8.24
N LEU A 585 52.04 -17.02 9.25
CA LEU A 585 51.93 -17.52 10.64
C LEU A 585 51.32 -18.93 10.72
N SER A 586 50.32 -19.20 9.88
CA SER A 586 49.92 -20.56 9.48
C SER A 586 50.20 -20.74 8.00
N THR A 587 51.30 -21.40 7.65
CA THR A 587 51.65 -21.77 6.27
C THR A 587 50.60 -22.70 5.68
N HIS A 588 50.11 -22.36 4.49
CA HIS A 588 49.01 -23.06 3.81
C HIS A 588 49.19 -22.97 2.29
N TRP A 589 48.56 -23.88 1.56
CA TRP A 589 48.51 -23.77 0.10
C TRP A 589 47.57 -22.65 -0.34
N MET A 590 47.95 -21.92 -1.39
CA MET A 590 47.00 -21.11 -2.15
C MET A 590 46.18 -22.00 -3.09
N ASP A 591 45.20 -21.40 -3.76
CA ASP A 591 44.49 -22.04 -4.87
C ASP A 591 45.48 -22.47 -5.98
N PRO A 592 45.26 -23.62 -6.64
CA PRO A 592 46.10 -24.06 -7.73
C PRO A 592 45.86 -23.24 -8.99
N ASP A 593 46.94 -22.82 -9.65
CA ASP A 593 46.92 -22.39 -11.04
C ASP A 593 46.69 -23.63 -11.92
N LEU A 594 45.51 -23.64 -12.54
CA LEU A 594 45.04 -24.67 -13.45
C LEU A 594 44.72 -24.09 -14.83
N GLU A 595 45.11 -22.86 -15.18
CA GLU A 595 44.71 -22.22 -16.45
C GLU A 595 44.98 -23.13 -17.65
N ASP A 596 46.18 -23.71 -17.67
CA ASP A 596 46.69 -24.54 -18.76
C ASP A 596 46.00 -25.92 -18.88
N CYS A 597 45.30 -26.40 -17.84
CA CYS A 597 44.63 -27.70 -17.86
C CYS A 597 43.23 -27.66 -18.50
N HIS A 598 42.85 -28.70 -19.24
CA HIS A 598 41.51 -28.86 -19.83
C HIS A 598 40.51 -29.43 -18.81
N LEU A 599 39.21 -29.18 -19.03
CA LEU A 599 38.12 -29.74 -18.22
C LEU A 599 38.00 -31.26 -18.45
N VAL A 600 37.88 -32.02 -17.37
CA VAL A 600 37.56 -33.46 -17.34
C VAL A 600 36.06 -33.66 -17.20
N VAL A 601 35.41 -32.89 -16.33
CA VAL A 601 33.94 -32.84 -16.15
C VAL A 601 33.42 -31.62 -16.91
N GLU A 602 32.70 -31.85 -18.01
CA GLU A 602 32.21 -30.79 -18.91
C GLU A 602 30.67 -30.66 -18.87
N THR A 603 29.95 -31.73 -18.50
CA THR A 603 28.49 -31.82 -18.45
C THR A 603 28.00 -32.49 -17.16
N ILE A 604 26.71 -32.38 -16.84
CA ILE A 604 26.13 -32.99 -15.62
C ILE A 604 26.26 -34.53 -15.60
N PRO A 605 26.02 -35.29 -16.69
CA PRO A 605 26.24 -36.74 -16.71
C PRO A 605 27.69 -37.19 -16.44
N ASP A 606 28.69 -36.31 -16.60
CA ASP A 606 30.08 -36.65 -16.26
C ASP A 606 30.26 -36.83 -14.74
N LEU A 607 29.39 -36.25 -13.90
CA LEU A 607 29.43 -36.35 -12.43
C LEU A 607 29.25 -37.78 -11.92
N ASP A 608 28.56 -38.67 -12.66
CA ASP A 608 28.37 -40.06 -12.23
C ASP A 608 29.71 -40.79 -12.03
N HIS A 609 30.72 -40.44 -12.82
CA HIS A 609 32.09 -40.95 -12.76
C HIS A 609 32.94 -40.36 -11.61
N VAL A 610 32.41 -39.42 -10.84
CA VAL A 610 33.09 -38.82 -9.67
C VAL A 610 32.65 -39.55 -8.40
N GLU A 611 33.60 -40.22 -7.75
CA GLU A 611 33.42 -40.86 -6.45
C GLU A 611 33.48 -39.82 -5.32
N VAL A 612 32.47 -39.83 -4.44
CA VAL A 612 32.36 -38.90 -3.31
C VAL A 612 33.05 -39.49 -2.08
N THR A 613 33.87 -38.68 -1.42
CA THR A 613 34.61 -39.05 -0.21
C THR A 613 34.58 -37.91 0.80
N ALA A 614 34.77 -38.21 2.08
CA ALA A 614 34.81 -37.19 3.14
C ALA A 614 35.89 -36.10 2.92
N GLY A 615 36.92 -36.35 2.09
CA GLY A 615 37.96 -35.39 1.75
C GLY A 615 37.65 -34.50 0.54
N ASN A 616 36.86 -34.98 -0.44
CA ASN A 616 36.53 -34.22 -1.66
C ASN A 616 35.10 -33.64 -1.68
N ALA A 617 34.32 -33.86 -0.62
CA ALA A 617 32.93 -33.44 -0.53
C ALA A 617 32.68 -31.96 -0.90
N LEU A 618 33.51 -31.03 -0.41
CA LEU A 618 33.40 -29.60 -0.75
C LEU A 618 33.70 -29.32 -2.23
N ASP A 619 34.75 -29.97 -2.76
CA ASP A 619 35.16 -29.85 -4.16
C ASP A 619 34.04 -30.34 -5.11
N VAL A 620 33.32 -31.41 -4.73
CA VAL A 620 32.17 -31.95 -5.48
C VAL A 620 30.99 -30.97 -5.48
N VAL A 621 30.68 -30.32 -4.37
CA VAL A 621 29.58 -29.33 -4.33
C VAL A 621 29.92 -28.09 -5.17
N VAL A 622 31.15 -27.57 -5.06
CA VAL A 622 31.62 -26.47 -5.92
C VAL A 622 31.68 -26.89 -7.41
N MET A 623 31.99 -28.17 -7.66
CA MET A 623 31.91 -28.76 -8.99
C MET A 623 30.48 -28.77 -9.55
N ILE A 624 29.46 -29.01 -8.73
CA ILE A 624 28.04 -28.93 -9.12
C ILE A 624 27.60 -27.47 -9.33
N GLU A 625 27.85 -26.57 -8.37
CA GLU A 625 27.36 -25.18 -8.37
C GLU A 625 27.63 -24.47 -9.72
N GLY A 626 28.89 -24.43 -10.16
CA GLY A 626 29.24 -23.80 -11.43
C GLY A 626 28.96 -24.62 -12.70
N LEU A 627 28.32 -25.80 -12.61
CA LEU A 627 27.66 -26.45 -13.75
C LEU A 627 26.23 -25.88 -13.86
N LEU A 628 25.51 -25.78 -12.74
CA LEU A 628 24.19 -25.16 -12.66
C LEU A 628 24.20 -23.70 -13.16
N ARG A 629 25.25 -22.93 -12.84
CA ARG A 629 25.42 -21.54 -13.34
C ARG A 629 25.34 -21.38 -14.87
N ASN A 630 25.51 -22.44 -15.66
CA ASN A 630 25.40 -22.41 -17.12
C ASN A 630 24.04 -22.95 -17.65
N HIS A 631 23.18 -23.51 -16.80
CA HIS A 631 21.94 -24.18 -17.17
C HIS A 631 20.72 -23.55 -16.47
N SER A 632 19.88 -22.82 -17.21
CA SER A 632 18.63 -22.24 -16.66
C SER A 632 17.50 -23.25 -16.42
N THR A 633 17.60 -24.42 -17.05
CA THR A 633 16.67 -25.55 -16.92
C THR A 633 17.44 -26.86 -16.89
N LEU A 634 16.98 -27.80 -16.06
CA LEU A 634 17.51 -29.15 -15.92
C LEU A 634 16.49 -30.18 -16.41
N ASN A 635 16.94 -31.19 -17.14
CA ASN A 635 16.12 -32.35 -17.46
C ASN A 635 15.98 -33.27 -16.22
N TYR A 636 14.95 -34.11 -16.20
CA TYR A 636 14.65 -35.04 -15.09
C TYR A 636 15.85 -35.90 -14.68
N GLN A 637 16.61 -36.41 -15.65
CA GLN A 637 17.81 -37.23 -15.36
C GLN A 637 18.98 -36.40 -14.81
N GLU A 638 19.16 -35.16 -15.29
CA GLU A 638 20.24 -34.28 -14.83
C GLU A 638 20.00 -33.84 -13.38
N LEU A 639 18.75 -33.48 -13.05
CA LEU A 639 18.34 -33.14 -11.69
C LEU A 639 18.45 -34.35 -10.74
N LEU A 640 18.09 -35.56 -11.19
CA LEU A 640 18.29 -36.78 -10.42
C LEU A 640 19.78 -37.07 -10.13
N THR A 641 20.67 -36.99 -11.13
CA THR A 641 22.12 -37.14 -10.94
C THR A 641 22.67 -36.11 -9.95
N VAL A 642 22.24 -34.84 -10.05
CA VAL A 642 22.66 -33.79 -9.10
C VAL A 642 22.18 -34.08 -7.68
N LEU A 643 20.90 -34.40 -7.48
CA LEU A 643 20.34 -34.67 -6.14
C LEU A 643 20.99 -35.89 -5.49
N ASN A 644 21.19 -36.99 -6.24
CA ASN A 644 21.87 -38.18 -5.73
C ASN A 644 23.31 -37.88 -5.28
N LYS A 645 24.06 -37.07 -6.03
CA LYS A 645 25.44 -36.68 -5.66
C LYS A 645 25.50 -35.73 -4.46
N LEU A 646 24.46 -34.92 -4.23
CA LEU A 646 24.33 -34.12 -3.01
C LEU A 646 23.96 -34.99 -1.80
N GLU A 647 23.12 -36.02 -1.99
CA GLU A 647 22.81 -37.02 -0.96
C GLU A 647 24.05 -37.86 -0.57
N ASP A 648 24.85 -38.32 -1.56
CA ASP A 648 26.16 -38.95 -1.33
C ASP A 648 27.07 -38.06 -0.46
N VAL A 649 27.13 -36.75 -0.76
CA VAL A 649 27.94 -35.79 0.01
C VAL A 649 27.47 -35.66 1.45
N VAL A 650 26.16 -35.55 1.70
CA VAL A 650 25.62 -35.40 3.06
C VAL A 650 25.77 -36.70 3.88
N ASN A 651 25.61 -37.86 3.25
CA ASN A 651 25.70 -39.16 3.92
C ASN A 651 27.14 -39.62 4.20
N LEU A 652 28.12 -39.25 3.36
CA LEU A 652 29.51 -39.75 3.45
C LEU A 652 30.49 -38.76 4.12
N SER A 653 30.09 -37.52 4.37
CA SER A 653 30.97 -36.47 4.91
C SER A 653 30.48 -35.86 6.22
N ARG A 654 31.36 -35.11 6.90
CA ARG A 654 30.99 -34.30 8.06
C ARG A 654 30.64 -32.90 7.60
N VAL A 655 29.37 -32.50 7.73
CA VAL A 655 28.89 -31.19 7.28
C VAL A 655 29.41 -30.09 8.22
N THR A 656 30.55 -29.52 7.86
CA THR A 656 31.08 -28.30 8.48
C THR A 656 30.30 -27.07 8.03
N PRO A 657 30.37 -25.92 8.74
CA PRO A 657 29.68 -24.69 8.35
C PRO A 657 29.95 -24.22 6.90
N LYS A 658 31.17 -24.45 6.39
CA LYS A 658 31.54 -24.14 5.00
C LYS A 658 30.85 -25.05 4.00
N LEU A 659 30.80 -26.35 4.28
CA LEU A 659 30.16 -27.34 3.41
C LEU A 659 28.64 -27.16 3.41
N GLY A 660 28.03 -26.92 4.58
CA GLY A 660 26.60 -26.59 4.69
C GLY A 660 26.19 -25.37 3.86
N GLN A 661 27.01 -24.31 3.87
CA GLN A 661 26.73 -23.11 3.06
C GLN A 661 26.89 -23.36 1.56
N ALA A 662 27.84 -24.20 1.13
CA ALA A 662 27.95 -24.61 -0.27
C ALA A 662 26.72 -25.43 -0.70
N LEU A 663 26.30 -26.41 0.13
CA LEU A 663 25.11 -27.23 -0.12
C LEU A 663 23.82 -26.39 -0.23
N ILE A 664 23.59 -25.47 0.72
CA ILE A 664 22.42 -24.58 0.69
C ILE A 664 22.46 -23.58 -0.47
N ASN A 665 23.64 -23.12 -0.91
CA ASN A 665 23.77 -22.36 -2.16
C ASN A 665 23.32 -23.22 -3.37
N THR A 666 23.87 -24.43 -3.52
CA THR A 666 23.54 -25.32 -4.65
C THR A 666 22.06 -25.71 -4.67
N ILE A 667 21.44 -25.93 -3.50
CA ILE A 667 19.99 -26.16 -3.39
C ILE A 667 19.20 -24.90 -3.78
N SER A 668 19.69 -23.71 -3.43
CA SER A 668 19.08 -22.45 -3.89
C SER A 668 19.14 -22.30 -5.42
N ASP A 669 20.27 -22.64 -6.06
CA ASP A 669 20.40 -22.60 -7.53
C ASP A 669 19.41 -23.57 -8.21
N ILE A 670 19.14 -24.74 -7.61
CA ILE A 670 18.12 -25.69 -8.07
C ILE A 670 16.71 -25.09 -7.93
N LEU A 671 16.40 -24.46 -6.79
CA LEU A 671 15.10 -23.84 -6.51
C LEU A 671 14.81 -22.60 -7.39
N GLU A 672 15.85 -21.91 -7.87
CA GLU A 672 15.73 -20.78 -8.79
C GLU A 672 15.62 -21.18 -10.28
N SER A 673 15.93 -22.44 -10.63
CA SER A 673 15.81 -22.93 -12.01
C SER A 673 14.34 -23.01 -12.49
N ASP A 674 14.11 -22.85 -13.80
CA ASP A 674 12.79 -23.07 -14.42
C ASP A 674 12.50 -24.58 -14.68
N SER A 675 13.05 -25.46 -13.82
CA SER A 675 12.92 -26.91 -13.90
C SER A 675 11.63 -27.41 -13.24
N ASN A 676 11.13 -28.58 -13.63
CA ASN A 676 9.97 -29.18 -12.96
C ASN A 676 10.41 -29.90 -11.66
N LEU A 677 10.32 -29.20 -10.53
CA LEU A 677 10.77 -29.70 -9.22
C LEU A 677 9.75 -30.60 -8.50
N LEU A 678 8.47 -30.58 -8.90
CA LEU A 678 7.37 -31.32 -8.25
C LEU A 678 7.65 -32.82 -7.99
N PRO A 679 8.28 -33.59 -8.90
CA PRO A 679 8.59 -35.01 -8.64
C PRO A 679 9.68 -35.23 -7.59
N PHE A 680 10.43 -34.18 -7.25
CA PHE A 680 11.61 -34.21 -6.38
C PHE A 680 11.42 -33.48 -5.06
N THR A 681 10.24 -32.89 -4.81
CA THR A 681 9.95 -32.09 -3.59
C THR A 681 10.35 -32.83 -2.32
N ASN A 682 9.86 -34.06 -2.12
CA ASN A 682 10.18 -34.84 -0.92
C ASN A 682 11.68 -35.20 -0.82
N THR A 683 12.38 -35.42 -1.94
CA THR A 683 13.84 -35.63 -1.96
C THR A 683 14.60 -34.38 -1.52
N ILE A 684 14.22 -33.20 -2.02
CA ILE A 684 14.83 -31.91 -1.68
C ILE A 684 14.60 -31.56 -0.21
N LEU A 685 13.39 -31.80 0.32
CA LEU A 685 13.09 -31.61 1.74
C LEU A 685 13.89 -32.55 2.64
N ASN A 686 13.98 -33.84 2.30
CA ASN A 686 14.82 -34.79 3.04
C ASN A 686 16.31 -34.40 3.03
N LEU A 687 16.82 -33.95 1.87
CA LEU A 687 18.21 -33.50 1.73
C LEU A 687 18.49 -32.27 2.61
N THR A 688 17.58 -31.29 2.64
CA THR A 688 17.73 -30.09 3.49
C THR A 688 17.61 -30.41 4.98
N ASP A 689 16.66 -31.26 5.40
CA ASP A 689 16.61 -31.74 6.79
C ASP A 689 17.92 -32.45 7.19
N ALA A 690 18.46 -33.33 6.33
CA ALA A 690 19.70 -34.07 6.58
C ALA A 690 20.95 -33.17 6.69
N VAL A 691 21.04 -32.07 5.92
CA VAL A 691 22.11 -31.06 6.07
C VAL A 691 22.10 -30.45 7.48
N GLY A 692 20.92 -30.20 8.06
CA GLY A 692 20.80 -29.67 9.41
C GLY A 692 21.05 -30.70 10.52
N ASP A 693 20.72 -31.99 10.30
CA ASP A 693 21.00 -33.07 11.26
C ASP A 693 22.51 -33.38 11.35
N THR A 694 23.16 -33.50 10.20
CA THR A 694 24.57 -33.87 10.06
C THR A 694 25.55 -32.73 10.38
N MET A 695 25.07 -31.50 10.56
CA MET A 695 25.95 -30.35 10.82
C MET A 695 26.71 -30.48 12.15
N VAL A 696 27.99 -30.14 12.11
CA VAL A 696 28.94 -30.15 13.24
C VAL A 696 29.85 -28.92 13.21
N ASP A 697 30.70 -28.79 14.23
CA ASP A 697 31.79 -27.81 14.32
C ASP A 697 31.34 -26.33 14.37
N TYR A 698 30.22 -26.07 15.06
CA TYR A 698 29.74 -24.76 15.52
C TYR A 698 29.45 -24.77 17.03
N GLN A 699 28.97 -23.67 17.61
CA GLN A 699 28.59 -23.57 19.03
C GLN A 699 27.26 -22.82 19.21
N GLY A 700 26.26 -23.46 19.83
CA GLY A 700 25.03 -22.82 20.30
C GLY A 700 23.99 -22.62 19.18
N SER A 701 24.30 -21.83 18.16
CA SER A 701 23.43 -21.65 17.01
C SER A 701 24.21 -21.28 15.75
N PHE A 702 23.83 -21.83 14.61
CA PHE A 702 24.39 -21.47 13.31
C PHE A 702 23.30 -21.29 12.25
N THR A 703 23.53 -20.41 11.27
CA THR A 703 22.55 -20.03 10.26
C THR A 703 23.18 -20.03 8.86
N LEU A 704 22.53 -20.73 7.94
CA LEU A 704 22.85 -20.81 6.51
C LEU A 704 21.87 -19.94 5.71
N VAL A 705 22.38 -19.16 4.76
CA VAL A 705 21.55 -18.21 4.00
C VAL A 705 21.89 -18.23 2.50
N ALA A 706 20.89 -18.56 1.68
CA ALA A 706 20.91 -18.42 0.23
C ALA A 706 19.60 -17.73 -0.27
N PRO A 707 19.57 -17.21 -1.52
CA PRO A 707 18.42 -16.42 -2.02
C PRO A 707 17.04 -17.09 -1.97
N ALA A 708 16.95 -18.40 -2.21
CA ALA A 708 15.70 -19.15 -2.23
C ALA A 708 15.42 -19.94 -0.95
N ILE A 709 16.43 -20.13 -0.08
CA ILE A 709 16.34 -20.96 1.13
C ILE A 709 17.28 -20.44 2.22
N ALA A 710 16.77 -20.37 3.45
CA ALA A 710 17.55 -20.09 4.64
C ALA A 710 17.24 -21.13 5.74
N MET A 711 18.24 -21.46 6.55
CA MET A 711 18.15 -22.48 7.59
C MET A 711 18.89 -22.04 8.84
N SER A 712 18.37 -22.35 10.02
CA SER A 712 19.08 -22.16 11.30
C SER A 712 19.00 -23.42 12.14
N VAL A 713 20.09 -23.76 12.81
CA VAL A 713 20.18 -24.91 13.74
C VAL A 713 20.62 -24.39 15.09
N VAL A 714 19.88 -24.77 16.14
CA VAL A 714 20.07 -24.31 17.53
C VAL A 714 20.23 -25.51 18.46
N ASP A 715 21.35 -25.59 19.16
CA ASP A 715 21.57 -26.57 20.22
C ASP A 715 20.71 -26.21 21.44
N VAL A 716 19.97 -27.18 21.98
CA VAL A 716 19.05 -27.01 23.10
C VAL A 716 19.42 -27.94 24.25
N VAL A 717 19.41 -27.41 25.47
CA VAL A 717 19.49 -28.19 26.72
C VAL A 717 18.07 -28.50 27.17
N PRO A 718 17.58 -29.77 27.09
CA PRO A 718 16.17 -30.08 27.31
C PRO A 718 15.63 -29.56 28.65
N GLY A 719 16.36 -29.76 29.74
CA GLY A 719 15.97 -29.30 31.09
C GLY A 719 16.00 -27.79 31.32
N GLN A 720 16.32 -26.98 30.31
CA GLN A 720 16.32 -25.51 30.37
C GLN A 720 15.49 -24.86 29.25
N PHE A 721 14.85 -25.65 28.39
CA PHE A 721 14.02 -25.15 27.30
C PHE A 721 12.68 -24.61 27.84
N SER A 722 12.39 -23.33 27.58
CA SER A 722 11.11 -22.69 27.92
C SER A 722 10.29 -22.31 26.68
N SER A 723 10.96 -21.83 25.63
CA SER A 723 10.37 -21.31 24.40
C SER A 723 11.49 -20.98 23.42
N LEU A 724 11.23 -21.09 22.11
CA LEU A 724 12.18 -20.66 21.08
C LEU A 724 11.41 -20.03 19.92
N THR A 725 11.79 -18.81 19.53
CA THR A 725 11.17 -18.14 18.37
C THR A 725 12.18 -17.95 17.23
N PHE A 726 11.70 -18.11 16.01
CA PHE A 726 12.42 -17.76 14.79
C PHE A 726 11.56 -16.79 13.97
N GLY A 727 12.19 -15.81 13.35
CA GLY A 727 11.56 -14.99 12.33
C GLY A 727 12.51 -14.71 11.18
N VAL A 728 11.92 -14.29 10.06
CA VAL A 728 12.64 -14.06 8.80
C VAL A 728 12.24 -12.73 8.24
N SER A 729 13.22 -11.89 7.92
CA SER A 729 13.03 -10.68 7.10
C SER A 729 13.58 -10.88 5.70
N SER A 730 12.80 -10.50 4.69
CA SER A 730 13.22 -10.46 3.28
C SER A 730 12.34 -9.45 2.52
N ASP A 731 12.96 -8.55 1.76
CA ASP A 731 12.21 -7.52 1.02
C ASP A 731 11.51 -8.07 -0.24
N ARG A 732 11.97 -9.20 -0.80
CA ARG A 732 11.41 -9.84 -2.01
C ARG A 732 11.60 -11.37 -2.00
N THR A 733 10.96 -12.04 -2.94
CA THR A 733 11.36 -13.39 -3.42
C THR A 733 12.72 -13.30 -4.10
N GLY A 734 13.68 -14.18 -3.76
CA GLY A 734 15.03 -14.19 -4.36
C GLY A 734 16.01 -13.15 -3.81
N THR A 735 15.68 -12.46 -2.70
CA THR A 735 16.69 -11.76 -1.89
C THR A 735 17.11 -12.65 -0.72
N LYS A 736 18.41 -12.65 -0.37
CA LYS A 736 18.95 -13.43 0.75
C LYS A 736 18.16 -13.13 2.05
N PRO A 737 17.44 -14.10 2.64
CA PRO A 737 16.64 -13.86 3.84
C PRO A 737 17.51 -13.77 5.09
N GLU A 738 17.19 -12.85 6.00
CA GLU A 738 17.84 -12.77 7.32
C GLU A 738 16.98 -13.46 8.38
N ILE A 739 17.51 -14.53 8.99
CA ILE A 739 16.86 -15.23 10.12
C ILE A 739 17.28 -14.60 11.43
N PHE A 740 16.31 -14.25 12.26
CA PHE A 740 16.51 -13.81 13.64
C PHE A 740 15.91 -14.81 14.64
N ILE A 741 16.61 -15.01 15.76
CA ILE A 741 16.25 -15.97 16.81
C ILE A 741 15.91 -15.18 18.09
N ASN A 742 14.86 -15.58 18.80
CA ASN A 742 14.43 -14.99 20.08
C ASN A 742 14.25 -13.45 20.03
N ARG A 743 13.69 -12.96 18.92
CA ARG A 743 13.19 -11.58 18.78
C ARG A 743 11.73 -11.60 18.34
N CYS A 744 10.98 -10.55 18.68
CA CYS A 744 9.62 -10.34 18.18
C CYS A 744 9.64 -9.97 16.69
N PRO A 745 8.55 -10.24 15.93
CA PRO A 745 8.44 -9.78 14.56
C PRO A 745 8.44 -8.25 14.49
N PHE A 746 9.13 -7.71 13.48
CA PHE A 746 9.21 -6.28 13.16
C PHE A 746 8.75 -6.01 11.72
N ASN A 747 8.50 -4.75 11.36
CA ASN A 747 8.06 -4.40 10.01
C ASN A 747 9.15 -4.76 8.97
N GLY A 748 8.83 -5.67 8.06
CA GLY A 748 9.80 -6.35 7.17
C GLY A 748 9.95 -7.85 7.44
N THR A 749 9.36 -8.36 8.54
CA THR A 749 9.18 -9.80 8.75
C THR A 749 8.23 -10.35 7.69
N VAL A 750 8.59 -11.50 7.11
CA VAL A 750 7.77 -12.24 6.12
C VAL A 750 7.30 -13.60 6.65
N ALA A 751 7.96 -14.11 7.69
CA ALA A 751 7.57 -15.33 8.38
C ALA A 751 8.05 -15.31 9.84
N PHE A 752 7.26 -15.86 10.75
CA PHE A 752 7.57 -15.98 12.17
C PHE A 752 6.97 -17.28 12.74
N ILE A 753 7.72 -17.97 13.59
CA ILE A 753 7.26 -19.18 14.28
C ILE A 753 7.70 -19.15 15.74
N ALA A 754 6.78 -19.48 16.64
CA ALA A 754 7.02 -19.59 18.08
C ALA A 754 6.76 -21.02 18.54
N LEU A 755 7.81 -21.67 19.04
CA LEU A 755 7.79 -23.04 19.51
C LEU A 755 7.41 -23.09 21.00
N PRO A 756 6.40 -23.88 21.39
CA PRO A 756 5.82 -23.89 22.73
C PRO A 756 6.68 -24.68 23.73
N SER A 757 6.41 -24.49 25.02
CA SER A 757 7.20 -25.09 26.12
C SER A 757 7.08 -26.61 26.17
N ALA A 758 5.90 -27.15 25.82
CA ALA A 758 5.62 -28.59 25.77
C ALA A 758 6.61 -29.41 24.92
N LEU A 759 7.29 -28.78 23.95
CA LEU A 759 8.34 -29.42 23.14
C LEU A 759 9.51 -29.97 23.99
N GLN A 760 9.68 -29.51 25.23
CA GLN A 760 10.61 -30.08 26.21
C GLN A 760 10.49 -31.61 26.34
N HIS A 761 9.28 -32.15 26.28
CA HIS A 761 9.03 -33.60 26.42
C HIS A 761 9.43 -34.40 25.17
N SER A 762 9.54 -33.74 24.01
CA SER A 762 9.85 -34.36 22.72
C SER A 762 11.33 -34.59 22.47
N PHE A 763 12.22 -33.99 23.27
CA PHE A 763 13.67 -34.11 23.10
C PHE A 763 14.19 -35.52 23.52
N PRO A 764 15.19 -36.07 22.82
CA PRO A 764 15.77 -37.37 23.15
C PRO A 764 16.41 -37.37 24.55
N HIS A 765 15.85 -38.17 25.47
CA HIS A 765 16.22 -38.17 26.89
C HIS A 765 17.66 -38.67 27.18
N ASN A 766 18.32 -39.33 26.23
CA ASN A 766 19.68 -39.88 26.35
C ASN A 766 20.69 -39.17 25.42
N GLY A 767 20.54 -37.87 25.20
CA GLY A 767 21.52 -37.07 24.45
C GLY A 767 22.90 -37.07 25.12
N SER A 768 23.92 -37.58 24.42
CA SER A 768 25.30 -37.52 24.89
C SER A 768 25.83 -36.07 24.86
N THR A 769 26.89 -35.77 25.63
CA THR A 769 27.60 -34.48 25.55
C THR A 769 28.25 -34.18 24.19
N HIS A 770 28.26 -35.16 23.26
CA HIS A 770 28.72 -35.00 21.88
C HIS A 770 27.58 -34.84 20.87
N SER A 771 26.32 -34.88 21.33
CA SER A 771 25.11 -34.88 20.50
C SER A 771 23.94 -34.24 21.27
N PRO A 772 23.94 -32.91 21.49
CA PRO A 772 22.81 -32.21 22.11
C PRO A 772 21.54 -32.39 21.27
N ALA A 773 20.37 -32.30 21.92
CA ALA A 773 19.12 -32.15 21.19
C ALA A 773 19.12 -30.81 20.46
N ARG A 774 18.68 -30.76 19.21
CA ARG A 774 18.68 -29.50 18.43
C ARG A 774 17.32 -29.22 17.84
N VAL A 775 17.03 -27.94 17.65
CA VAL A 775 15.92 -27.46 16.84
C VAL A 775 16.48 -26.95 15.52
N LYS A 776 15.91 -27.43 14.42
CA LYS A 776 16.13 -26.93 13.06
C LYS A 776 14.96 -26.03 12.68
N PHE A 777 15.26 -24.91 12.04
CA PHE A 777 14.29 -24.02 11.40
C PHE A 777 14.68 -23.82 9.94
N GLN A 778 13.72 -23.86 9.02
CA GLN A 778 13.92 -23.69 7.58
C GLN A 778 12.89 -22.72 7.01
N PHE A 779 13.31 -21.91 6.05
CA PHE A 779 12.47 -20.96 5.32
C PHE A 779 12.71 -21.11 3.82
N PHE A 780 11.62 -21.24 3.05
CA PHE A 780 11.64 -21.36 1.60
C PHE A 780 11.08 -20.08 0.97
N GLY A 781 11.98 -19.32 0.32
CA GLY A 781 11.70 -18.05 -0.35
C GLY A 781 11.02 -18.17 -1.72
N ILE A 782 10.87 -19.40 -2.23
CA ILE A 782 10.26 -19.69 -3.54
C ILE A 782 9.16 -20.75 -3.38
N PRO A 783 7.88 -20.42 -3.62
CA PRO A 783 6.75 -21.34 -3.39
C PRO A 783 6.63 -22.48 -4.43
N ARG A 784 7.34 -22.40 -5.57
CA ARG A 784 7.25 -23.38 -6.68
C ARG A 784 7.47 -24.84 -6.26
N LEU A 785 8.29 -25.08 -5.23
CA LEU A 785 8.55 -26.43 -4.68
C LEU A 785 7.28 -27.10 -4.10
N PHE A 786 6.28 -26.29 -3.71
CA PHE A 786 5.07 -26.71 -3.01
C PHE A 786 3.79 -26.40 -3.80
N GLU A 787 3.86 -26.27 -5.13
CA GLU A 787 2.66 -26.22 -5.97
C GLU A 787 1.85 -27.53 -5.84
N SER A 788 0.53 -27.45 -6.02
CA SER A 788 -0.36 -28.61 -5.91
C SER A 788 -1.48 -28.54 -6.94
N SER A 789 -2.02 -29.70 -7.32
CA SER A 789 -2.99 -29.83 -8.42
C SER A 789 -4.44 -29.46 -8.06
N GLN A 790 -4.67 -28.93 -6.86
CA GLN A 790 -5.97 -28.43 -6.39
C GLN A 790 -6.29 -27.08 -7.08
N LYS A 791 -7.25 -27.09 -8.01
CA LYS A 791 -7.47 -26.00 -8.98
C LYS A 791 -8.14 -24.73 -8.44
N GLU A 792 -8.55 -24.72 -7.17
CA GLU A 792 -9.44 -23.70 -6.61
C GLU A 792 -8.75 -22.81 -5.56
N GLN A 793 -7.65 -23.31 -4.96
CA GLN A 793 -6.86 -22.62 -3.94
C GLN A 793 -5.41 -22.46 -4.38
N SER A 794 -4.78 -21.34 -4.05
CA SER A 794 -3.36 -21.08 -4.34
C SER A 794 -2.57 -20.77 -3.08
N LEU A 795 -1.36 -21.32 -2.95
CA LEU A 795 -0.40 -20.95 -1.90
C LEU A 795 -0.05 -19.47 -2.03
N ASN A 796 -0.39 -18.68 -1.01
CA ASN A 796 -0.23 -17.22 -1.01
C ASN A 796 0.82 -16.76 0.01
N THR A 797 1.69 -17.64 0.51
CA THR A 797 2.75 -17.29 1.46
C THR A 797 4.07 -17.96 1.08
N PHE A 798 5.16 -17.51 1.71
CA PHE A 798 6.33 -18.33 1.90
C PHE A 798 6.01 -19.59 2.73
N VAL A 799 6.91 -20.57 2.71
CA VAL A 799 6.79 -21.80 3.52
C VAL A 799 7.88 -21.81 4.59
N VAL A 800 7.50 -22.14 5.82
CA VAL A 800 8.44 -22.37 6.93
C VAL A 800 8.32 -23.77 7.47
N SER A 801 9.41 -24.28 8.04
CA SER A 801 9.46 -25.58 8.69
C SER A 801 10.26 -25.49 9.98
N ALA A 802 9.86 -26.28 10.97
CA ALA A 802 10.65 -26.51 12.16
C ALA A 802 10.63 -28.00 12.49
N SER A 803 11.76 -28.53 12.94
CA SER A 803 11.93 -29.96 13.25
C SER A 803 12.94 -30.16 14.39
N VAL A 804 12.87 -31.31 15.07
CA VAL A 804 13.73 -31.66 16.21
C VAL A 804 14.63 -32.83 15.83
N THR A 805 15.93 -32.70 16.08
CA THR A 805 16.91 -33.73 15.69
C THR A 805 16.82 -34.96 16.60
N ASN A 806 16.85 -36.16 16.01
CA ASN A 806 16.71 -37.44 16.72
C ASN A 806 15.46 -37.52 17.64
N ALA A 807 14.34 -36.95 17.23
CA ALA A 807 13.06 -37.12 17.91
C ALA A 807 12.65 -38.60 17.99
N SER A 808 12.02 -39.01 19.10
CA SER A 808 11.64 -40.42 19.33
C SER A 808 10.43 -40.89 18.50
N SER A 809 9.67 -39.94 17.95
CA SER A 809 8.54 -40.11 17.04
C SER A 809 8.38 -38.82 16.21
N PRO A 810 7.58 -38.81 15.13
CA PRO A 810 7.11 -37.55 14.55
C PRO A 810 6.43 -36.69 15.62
N ILE A 811 6.71 -35.39 15.64
CA ILE A 811 6.12 -34.48 16.62
C ILE A 811 4.71 -34.10 16.17
N LYS A 812 3.72 -34.64 16.86
CA LYS A 812 2.28 -34.47 16.64
C LYS A 812 1.53 -34.51 17.97
N ASP A 813 0.27 -34.08 17.96
CA ASP A 813 -0.63 -34.14 19.11
C ASP A 813 -0.05 -33.42 20.35
N LEU A 814 0.58 -32.25 20.14
CA LEU A 814 1.16 -31.41 21.20
C LEU A 814 0.10 -30.80 22.12
N ASP A 815 0.31 -30.87 23.43
CA ASP A 815 -0.54 -30.21 24.46
C ASP A 815 -0.59 -28.67 24.35
N GLU A 816 0.42 -28.06 23.72
CA GLU A 816 0.47 -26.62 23.40
C GLU A 816 0.68 -26.44 21.89
N ASP A 817 -0.18 -25.66 21.22
CA ASP A 817 -0.04 -25.41 19.79
C ASP A 817 1.20 -24.57 19.42
N VAL A 818 1.83 -24.95 18.31
CA VAL A 818 2.85 -24.15 17.62
C VAL A 818 2.18 -22.97 16.92
N LYS A 819 2.67 -21.74 17.14
CA LYS A 819 2.16 -20.52 16.50
C LYS A 819 3.01 -20.15 15.29
N VAL A 820 2.38 -20.04 14.13
CA VAL A 820 3.04 -19.74 12.85
C VAL A 820 2.37 -18.55 12.18
N THR A 821 3.07 -17.44 12.02
CA THR A 821 2.59 -16.23 11.34
C THR A 821 3.31 -16.07 10.01
N LEU A 822 2.56 -16.01 8.91
CA LEU A 822 3.08 -15.97 7.55
C LEU A 822 2.51 -14.77 6.77
N ARG A 823 3.40 -14.05 6.10
CA ARG A 823 3.03 -12.89 5.27
C ARG A 823 2.53 -13.31 3.90
N HIS A 824 1.42 -12.73 3.50
CA HIS A 824 0.81 -12.91 2.20
C HIS A 824 1.68 -12.30 1.09
N LEU A 825 1.98 -13.08 0.05
CA LEU A 825 2.65 -12.65 -1.18
C LEU A 825 1.78 -11.67 -1.97
N VAL A 826 0.47 -11.88 -1.96
CA VAL A 826 -0.55 -10.94 -2.43
C VAL A 826 -1.46 -10.59 -1.24
N PRO A 827 -1.45 -9.34 -0.73
CA PRO A 827 -2.30 -8.94 0.38
C PRO A 827 -3.79 -9.23 0.14
N ASN A 828 -4.41 -9.89 1.11
CA ASN A 828 -5.83 -10.23 1.12
C ASN A 828 -6.69 -9.03 1.55
N ILE A 829 -6.68 -7.96 0.75
CA ILE A 829 -7.42 -6.70 0.97
C ILE A 829 -8.97 -6.92 0.89
N LEU A 830 -9.40 -8.15 0.61
CA LEU A 830 -10.77 -8.52 0.24
C LEU A 830 -11.34 -9.62 1.15
N ASP A 831 -10.66 -9.93 2.26
CA ASP A 831 -11.02 -10.95 3.26
C ASP A 831 -11.54 -12.28 2.65
N LYS A 832 -10.91 -12.69 1.55
CA LYS A 832 -11.11 -14.02 0.94
C LYS A 832 -10.82 -15.10 1.98
N GLU A 833 -11.44 -16.27 1.83
CA GLU A 833 -11.18 -17.39 2.73
C GLU A 833 -9.71 -17.84 2.66
N VAL A 834 -9.15 -18.14 3.83
CA VAL A 834 -7.73 -18.42 4.04
C VAL A 834 -7.59 -19.70 4.86
N GLN A 835 -6.96 -20.72 4.30
CA GLN A 835 -6.79 -22.03 4.93
C GLN A 835 -5.33 -22.23 5.38
N CYS A 836 -5.15 -22.49 6.68
CA CYS A 836 -3.87 -22.89 7.26
C CYS A 836 -3.60 -24.36 6.94
N VAL A 837 -2.42 -24.66 6.36
CA VAL A 837 -2.09 -26.00 5.88
C VAL A 837 -0.65 -26.39 6.20
N TYR A 838 -0.35 -27.68 6.12
CA TYR A 838 0.98 -28.24 6.18
C TYR A 838 1.27 -29.23 5.04
N TRP A 839 2.54 -29.49 4.76
CA TRP A 839 2.96 -30.45 3.74
C TRP A 839 2.92 -31.88 4.29
N ASN A 840 2.01 -32.69 3.78
CA ASN A 840 1.88 -34.11 4.10
C ASN A 840 2.61 -34.96 3.04
N PHE A 841 3.83 -35.40 3.36
CA PHE A 841 4.70 -36.22 2.49
C PHE A 841 4.00 -37.44 1.87
N ASN A 842 3.06 -38.07 2.58
CA ASN A 842 2.39 -39.30 2.14
C ASN A 842 1.27 -39.06 1.11
N LYS A 843 0.91 -37.80 0.86
CA LYS A 843 -0.16 -37.43 -0.09
C LYS A 843 0.29 -37.67 -1.54
N ASN A 844 -0.67 -37.80 -2.46
CA ASN A 844 -0.43 -37.91 -3.91
C ASN A 844 0.58 -39.01 -4.32
N ASN A 845 0.43 -40.23 -3.81
CA ASN A 845 1.33 -41.36 -4.05
C ASN A 845 2.80 -41.04 -3.68
N GLU A 846 3.03 -40.63 -2.43
CA GLU A 846 4.37 -40.33 -1.86
C GLU A 846 5.09 -39.13 -2.51
N GLN A 847 4.38 -38.31 -3.30
CA GLN A 847 4.90 -37.07 -3.93
C GLN A 847 4.65 -35.83 -3.04
N GLY A 848 3.85 -35.96 -1.99
CA GLY A 848 3.52 -34.88 -1.07
C GLY A 848 2.31 -34.03 -1.50
N GLY A 849 1.83 -33.17 -0.59
CA GLY A 849 0.76 -32.23 -0.88
C GLY A 849 0.20 -31.55 0.37
N TRP A 850 -0.51 -30.44 0.18
CA TRP A 850 -1.12 -29.66 1.26
C TRP A 850 -2.26 -30.41 1.97
N ASP A 851 -2.32 -30.23 3.28
CA ASP A 851 -3.21 -30.92 4.22
C ASP A 851 -3.52 -29.97 5.39
N ASP A 852 -4.74 -29.99 5.93
CA ASP A 852 -5.17 -29.08 7.00
C ASP A 852 -5.28 -29.76 8.37
N TYR A 853 -5.09 -31.08 8.44
CA TYR A 853 -5.15 -31.81 9.70
C TYR A 853 -4.21 -31.23 10.78
N GLY A 854 -4.77 -30.97 11.96
CA GLY A 854 -4.06 -30.41 13.11
C GLY A 854 -3.75 -28.91 13.04
N CYS A 855 -4.00 -28.24 11.91
CA CYS A 855 -3.77 -26.80 11.72
C CYS A 855 -5.08 -26.01 11.63
N ARG A 856 -5.12 -24.82 12.25
CA ARG A 856 -6.29 -23.92 12.21
C ARG A 856 -5.90 -22.44 12.26
N LYS A 857 -6.70 -21.59 11.60
CA LYS A 857 -6.51 -20.12 11.62
C LYS A 857 -6.82 -19.58 13.02
N TYR A 858 -5.87 -18.86 13.61
CA TYR A 858 -6.02 -18.23 14.93
C TYR A 858 -6.33 -16.74 14.82
N ASN A 859 -5.61 -16.02 13.95
CA ASN A 859 -5.84 -14.61 13.65
C ASN A 859 -5.43 -14.30 12.20
N GLY A 860 -5.93 -13.22 11.60
CA GLY A 860 -5.55 -12.80 10.26
C GLY A 860 -5.77 -11.32 10.01
N SER A 861 -4.85 -10.75 9.22
CA SER A 861 -4.86 -9.40 8.69
C SER A 861 -4.94 -9.48 7.15
N SER A 862 -5.08 -8.34 6.46
CA SER A 862 -4.88 -8.29 5.00
C SER A 862 -3.49 -8.80 4.60
N ASP A 863 -2.48 -8.49 5.40
CA ASP A 863 -1.08 -8.72 5.04
C ASP A 863 -0.52 -10.03 5.59
N ASP A 864 -1.01 -10.52 6.74
CA ASP A 864 -0.43 -11.68 7.43
C ASP A 864 -1.52 -12.61 8.00
N THR A 865 -1.31 -13.93 7.97
CA THR A 865 -2.17 -14.91 8.67
C THR A 865 -1.38 -15.63 9.76
N THR A 866 -1.99 -15.77 10.93
CA THR A 866 -1.46 -16.58 12.05
C THR A 866 -2.25 -17.87 12.19
N CYS A 867 -1.55 -18.99 11.99
CA CYS A 867 -2.02 -20.34 12.20
C CYS A 867 -1.57 -20.86 13.58
N VAL A 868 -2.33 -21.79 14.13
CA VAL A 868 -1.92 -22.65 15.26
C VAL A 868 -2.01 -24.11 14.82
N CYS A 869 -0.97 -24.90 15.10
CA CYS A 869 -0.88 -26.30 14.71
C CYS A 869 -0.35 -27.19 15.85
N ASP A 870 -0.87 -28.42 15.96
CA ASP A 870 -0.51 -29.40 17.00
C ASP A 870 0.72 -30.27 16.68
N HIS A 871 1.42 -30.00 15.58
CA HIS A 871 2.57 -30.76 15.08
C HIS A 871 3.73 -29.87 14.62
N LEU A 872 4.88 -30.47 14.31
CA LEU A 872 6.01 -29.80 13.66
C LEU A 872 6.28 -30.39 12.28
N THR A 873 6.00 -29.59 11.25
CA THR A 873 6.12 -29.94 9.83
C THR A 873 6.42 -28.67 9.00
N HIS A 874 6.15 -28.69 7.69
CA HIS A 874 6.30 -27.55 6.78
C HIS A 874 4.95 -26.85 6.61
N PHE A 875 4.83 -25.59 7.02
CA PHE A 875 3.58 -24.83 7.07
C PHE A 875 3.45 -23.81 5.93
N GLY A 876 2.23 -23.67 5.43
CA GLY A 876 1.85 -22.69 4.41
C GLY A 876 0.40 -22.22 4.57
N VAL A 877 0.01 -21.24 3.77
CA VAL A 877 -1.34 -20.67 3.80
C VAL A 877 -1.90 -20.57 2.39
N LEU A 878 -3.05 -21.20 2.17
CA LEU A 878 -3.77 -21.18 0.89
C LEU A 878 -4.84 -20.08 0.89
N LEU A 879 -5.01 -19.44 -0.26
CA LEU A 879 -6.03 -18.42 -0.53
C LEU A 879 -7.03 -18.96 -1.57
N ASP A 880 -8.33 -18.77 -1.34
CA ASP A 880 -9.34 -19.07 -2.37
C ASP A 880 -9.25 -18.06 -3.54
N VAL A 881 -9.12 -18.57 -4.76
CA VAL A 881 -9.04 -17.77 -6.00
C VAL A 881 -10.39 -17.71 -6.74
N SER A 882 -11.37 -18.54 -6.36
CA SER A 882 -12.61 -18.84 -7.10
C SER A 882 -13.41 -17.62 -7.58
N ARG A 883 -13.39 -16.54 -6.80
CA ARG A 883 -14.14 -15.30 -7.07
C ARG A 883 -13.20 -14.09 -7.07
N THR A 884 -13.25 -13.32 -8.15
CA THR A 884 -12.63 -11.98 -8.26
C THR A 884 -13.70 -10.92 -8.03
N PRO A 885 -13.67 -10.14 -6.93
CA PRO A 885 -14.50 -8.93 -6.82
C PRO A 885 -13.98 -7.84 -7.77
N VAL A 886 -14.78 -6.78 -7.95
CA VAL A 886 -14.37 -5.60 -8.72
C VAL A 886 -13.52 -4.71 -7.82
N ASP A 887 -12.50 -4.05 -8.40
CA ASP A 887 -11.70 -3.05 -7.68
C ASP A 887 -12.58 -1.96 -7.05
N ALA A 888 -12.34 -1.63 -5.78
CA ALA A 888 -13.19 -0.75 -4.98
C ALA A 888 -13.37 0.65 -5.58
N ALA A 889 -12.36 1.18 -6.28
CA ALA A 889 -12.49 2.46 -6.99
C ALA A 889 -13.48 2.34 -8.17
N ASN A 890 -13.47 1.23 -8.90
CA ASN A 890 -14.43 0.94 -9.96
C ASN A 890 -15.84 0.66 -9.41
N GLU A 891 -15.97 0.01 -8.25
CA GLU A 891 -17.26 -0.22 -7.58
C GLU A 891 -17.92 1.09 -7.12
N GLN A 892 -17.16 2.00 -6.51
CA GLN A 892 -17.67 3.32 -6.10
C GLN A 892 -18.13 4.15 -7.30
N ILE A 893 -17.37 4.15 -8.40
CA ILE A 893 -17.74 4.86 -9.64
C ILE A 893 -18.99 4.23 -10.28
N LEU A 894 -19.06 2.90 -10.37
CA LEU A 894 -20.20 2.18 -10.94
C LEU A 894 -21.48 2.42 -10.13
N THR A 895 -21.36 2.47 -8.81
CA THR A 895 -22.45 2.82 -7.88
C THR A 895 -22.95 4.24 -8.14
N MET A 896 -22.05 5.23 -8.21
CA MET A 896 -22.41 6.62 -8.51
C MET A 896 -23.11 6.78 -9.87
N ILE A 897 -22.61 6.11 -10.91
CA ILE A 897 -23.23 6.08 -12.25
C ILE A 897 -24.64 5.47 -12.18
N THR A 898 -24.80 4.37 -11.44
CA THR A 898 -26.07 3.63 -11.36
C THR A 898 -27.12 4.43 -10.58
N TYR A 899 -26.79 5.00 -9.41
CA TYR A 899 -27.72 5.85 -8.64
C TYR A 899 -28.12 7.11 -9.42
N ALA A 900 -27.16 7.87 -9.97
CA ALA A 900 -27.46 9.07 -10.75
C ALA A 900 -28.33 8.74 -11.97
N GLY A 901 -28.00 7.67 -12.68
CA GLY A 901 -28.71 7.22 -13.86
C GLY A 901 -30.11 6.66 -13.59
N CYS A 902 -30.30 5.87 -12.53
CA CYS A 902 -31.61 5.40 -12.09
C CYS A 902 -32.52 6.57 -11.67
N GLY A 903 -31.96 7.61 -11.02
CA GLY A 903 -32.67 8.85 -10.70
C GLY A 903 -33.17 9.57 -11.95
N VAL A 904 -32.29 9.79 -12.93
CA VAL A 904 -32.63 10.44 -14.21
C VAL A 904 -33.65 9.59 -15.01
N SER A 905 -33.46 8.28 -15.08
CA SER A 905 -34.36 7.32 -15.72
C SER A 905 -35.77 7.38 -15.11
N SER A 906 -35.86 7.39 -13.77
CA SER A 906 -37.13 7.48 -13.04
C SER A 906 -37.92 8.74 -13.37
N VAL A 907 -37.27 9.91 -13.47
CA VAL A 907 -37.94 11.17 -13.83
C VAL A 907 -38.54 11.09 -15.24
N PHE A 908 -37.79 10.58 -16.22
CA PHE A 908 -38.29 10.48 -17.60
C PHE A 908 -39.37 9.39 -17.78
N LEU A 909 -39.27 8.27 -17.06
CA LEU A 909 -40.34 7.26 -17.00
C LEU A 909 -41.60 7.82 -16.32
N GLY A 910 -41.46 8.57 -15.23
CA GLY A 910 -42.57 9.25 -14.54
C GLY A 910 -43.31 10.24 -15.46
N ILE A 911 -42.58 11.08 -16.20
CA ILE A 911 -43.17 12.00 -17.18
C ILE A 911 -43.85 11.23 -18.32
N THR A 912 -43.30 10.09 -18.74
CA THR A 912 -43.88 9.21 -19.77
C THR A 912 -45.22 8.62 -19.31
N VAL A 913 -45.25 8.02 -18.11
CA VAL A 913 -46.49 7.47 -17.50
C VAL A 913 -47.53 8.57 -17.31
N LEU A 914 -47.15 9.72 -16.74
CA LEU A 914 -48.05 10.87 -16.54
C LEU A 914 -48.64 11.37 -17.87
N THR A 915 -47.82 11.47 -18.92
CA THR A 915 -48.27 11.87 -20.26
C THR A 915 -49.29 10.89 -20.84
N TYR A 916 -49.00 9.59 -20.80
CA TYR A 916 -49.85 8.57 -21.39
C TYR A 916 -51.13 8.28 -20.58
N THR A 917 -51.14 8.58 -19.28
CA THR A 917 -52.34 8.48 -18.43
C THR A 917 -53.22 9.74 -18.50
N ALA A 918 -52.65 10.94 -18.57
CA ALA A 918 -53.40 12.20 -18.61
C ALA A 918 -54.13 12.44 -19.94
N PHE A 919 -53.58 12.01 -21.08
CA PHE A 919 -54.22 12.19 -22.39
C PHE A 919 -54.99 10.93 -22.81
N GLU A 920 -56.31 10.91 -22.58
CA GLU A 920 -57.16 9.79 -22.97
C GLU A 920 -57.10 9.45 -24.48
N LYS A 921 -56.91 10.47 -25.34
CA LYS A 921 -56.66 10.30 -26.78
C LYS A 921 -55.41 9.46 -27.10
N LEU A 922 -54.44 9.32 -26.18
CA LEU A 922 -53.26 8.44 -26.30
C LEU A 922 -53.47 7.07 -25.63
N ARG A 923 -54.22 7.04 -24.52
CA ARG A 923 -54.54 5.82 -23.74
C ARG A 923 -55.36 4.78 -24.54
N ARG A 924 -56.03 5.20 -25.61
CA ARG A 924 -56.94 4.35 -26.40
C ARG A 924 -56.23 3.31 -27.29
N ASP A 925 -54.94 3.48 -27.59
CA ASP A 925 -54.16 2.53 -28.40
C ASP A 925 -53.61 1.37 -27.54
N TYR A 926 -53.78 0.11 -27.97
CA TYR A 926 -53.24 -1.05 -27.23
C TYR A 926 -51.72 -1.00 -26.99
N PRO A 927 -50.85 -0.62 -27.95
CA PRO A 927 -49.41 -0.49 -27.68
C PRO A 927 -49.10 0.62 -26.66
N SER A 928 -49.89 1.70 -26.62
CA SER A 928 -49.73 2.73 -25.58
C SER A 928 -50.11 2.19 -24.19
N GLN A 929 -51.08 1.27 -24.08
CA GLN A 929 -51.45 0.63 -22.81
C GLN A 929 -50.36 -0.34 -22.31
N ILE A 930 -49.73 -1.09 -23.21
CA ILE A 930 -48.61 -1.98 -22.86
C ILE A 930 -47.38 -1.15 -22.47
N LEU A 931 -47.08 -0.07 -23.20
CA LEU A 931 -46.00 0.86 -22.87
C LEU A 931 -46.17 1.52 -21.49
N ILE A 932 -47.41 1.86 -21.08
CA ILE A 932 -47.67 2.36 -19.71
C ILE A 932 -47.26 1.33 -18.66
N ASN A 933 -47.66 0.06 -18.84
CA ASN A 933 -47.34 -0.99 -17.86
C ASN A 933 -45.84 -1.31 -17.82
N LEU A 934 -45.17 -1.39 -18.98
CA LEU A 934 -43.71 -1.53 -19.05
C LEU A 934 -42.99 -0.36 -18.36
N SER A 935 -43.44 0.88 -18.61
CA SER A 935 -42.87 2.07 -17.97
C SER A 935 -43.11 2.09 -16.46
N LEU A 936 -44.25 1.53 -15.99
CA LEU A 936 -44.58 1.43 -14.58
C LEU A 936 -43.76 0.34 -13.86
N ALA A 937 -43.52 -0.80 -14.51
CA ALA A 937 -42.63 -1.85 -13.98
C ALA A 937 -41.18 -1.35 -13.86
N LEU A 938 -40.66 -0.70 -14.91
CA LEU A 938 -39.32 -0.09 -14.89
C LEU A 938 -39.22 1.06 -13.87
N LEU A 939 -40.26 1.87 -13.71
CA LEU A 939 -40.30 2.92 -12.68
C LEU A 939 -40.28 2.32 -11.27
N GLY A 940 -41.04 1.25 -11.03
CA GLY A 940 -40.99 0.50 -9.78
C GLY A 940 -39.60 -0.06 -9.49
N LEU A 941 -38.96 -0.70 -10.48
CA LEU A 941 -37.61 -1.23 -10.39
C LEU A 941 -36.58 -0.15 -10.01
N ASN A 942 -36.59 0.99 -10.71
CA ASN A 942 -35.65 2.08 -10.43
C ASN A 942 -35.92 2.75 -9.08
N LEU A 943 -37.19 2.96 -8.69
CA LEU A 943 -37.52 3.56 -7.40
C LEU A 943 -37.15 2.66 -6.23
N VAL A 944 -37.48 1.36 -6.28
CA VAL A 944 -37.11 0.40 -5.22
C VAL A 944 -35.59 0.27 -5.11
N PHE A 945 -34.86 0.30 -6.23
CA PHE A 945 -33.38 0.31 -6.21
C PHE A 945 -32.84 1.55 -5.47
N LEU A 946 -33.34 2.74 -5.80
CA LEU A 946 -32.87 4.01 -5.22
C LEU A 946 -33.18 4.15 -3.72
N VAL A 947 -34.29 3.59 -3.24
CA VAL A 947 -34.63 3.62 -1.80
C VAL A 947 -34.09 2.40 -1.03
N ASN A 948 -33.41 1.46 -1.68
CA ASN A 948 -32.98 0.21 -1.07
C ASN A 948 -32.05 0.47 0.12
N SER A 949 -30.95 1.18 -0.12
CA SER A 949 -29.94 1.48 0.91
C SER A 949 -30.53 2.30 2.07
N TRP A 950 -31.39 3.27 1.75
CA TRP A 950 -32.09 4.07 2.75
C TRP A 950 -33.07 3.26 3.63
N LEU A 951 -33.89 2.37 3.05
CA LEU A 951 -34.80 1.51 3.82
C LEU A 951 -34.04 0.43 4.61
N SER A 952 -32.95 -0.08 4.03
CA SER A 952 -32.05 -1.06 4.64
C SER A 952 -31.31 -0.50 5.86
N SER A 953 -30.96 0.80 5.84
CA SER A 953 -30.33 1.50 6.98
C SER A 953 -31.17 1.47 8.27
N TRP A 954 -32.46 1.13 8.20
CA TRP A 954 -33.34 1.01 9.37
C TRP A 954 -33.12 -0.28 10.17
N GLY A 955 -32.30 -1.22 9.68
CA GLY A 955 -31.90 -2.44 10.40
C GLY A 955 -33.01 -3.50 10.61
N VAL A 956 -34.21 -3.29 10.05
CA VAL A 956 -35.34 -4.21 10.21
C VAL A 956 -35.27 -5.32 9.16
N TYR A 957 -34.91 -6.55 9.56
CA TYR A 957 -34.82 -7.71 8.67
C TYR A 957 -36.06 -7.91 7.79
N GLY A 958 -37.28 -7.81 8.36
CA GLY A 958 -38.52 -7.93 7.59
C GLY A 958 -38.74 -6.82 6.54
N LEU A 959 -38.16 -5.63 6.73
CA LEU A 959 -38.15 -4.56 5.73
C LEU A 959 -37.13 -4.87 4.63
N CYS A 960 -35.95 -5.39 4.99
CA CYS A 960 -34.93 -5.82 4.04
C CYS A 960 -35.45 -6.92 3.09
N VAL A 961 -36.09 -7.96 3.64
CA VAL A 961 -36.77 -9.03 2.86
C VAL A 961 -37.86 -8.45 1.95
N ALA A 962 -38.67 -7.50 2.45
CA ALA A 962 -39.71 -6.87 1.65
C ALA A 962 -39.15 -6.03 0.48
N VAL A 963 -38.05 -5.30 0.71
CA VAL A 963 -37.37 -4.49 -0.32
C VAL A 963 -36.71 -5.39 -1.36
N ALA A 964 -35.96 -6.42 -0.94
CA ALA A 964 -35.33 -7.38 -1.84
C ALA A 964 -36.37 -8.12 -2.70
N SER A 965 -37.48 -8.54 -2.10
CA SER A 965 -38.58 -9.22 -2.82
C SER A 965 -39.32 -8.27 -3.78
N MET A 966 -39.55 -7.01 -3.41
CA MET A 966 -40.09 -6.00 -4.31
C MET A 966 -39.15 -5.73 -5.50
N LEU A 967 -37.84 -5.65 -5.26
CA LEU A 967 -36.84 -5.42 -6.31
C LEU A 967 -36.79 -6.61 -7.29
N HIS A 968 -36.82 -7.84 -6.77
CA HIS A 968 -36.94 -9.08 -7.55
C HIS A 968 -38.25 -9.11 -8.37
N TYR A 969 -39.38 -8.74 -7.76
CA TYR A 969 -40.69 -8.67 -8.43
C TYR A 969 -40.71 -7.66 -9.59
N PHE A 970 -40.24 -6.43 -9.38
CA PHE A 970 -40.21 -5.41 -10.43
C PHE A 970 -39.18 -5.72 -11.54
N LEU A 971 -38.10 -6.44 -11.23
CA LEU A 971 -37.16 -6.95 -12.24
C LEU A 971 -37.84 -7.98 -13.16
N LEU A 972 -38.45 -9.02 -12.59
CA LEU A 972 -39.19 -10.03 -13.34
C LEU A 972 -40.39 -9.43 -14.11
N ALA A 973 -41.10 -8.46 -13.51
CA ALA A 973 -42.17 -7.73 -14.17
C ALA A 973 -41.69 -6.84 -15.33
N SER A 974 -40.48 -6.28 -15.25
CA SER A 974 -39.88 -5.55 -16.36
C SER A 974 -39.61 -6.50 -17.53
N PHE A 975 -39.08 -7.70 -17.28
CA PHE A 975 -38.88 -8.72 -18.31
C PHE A 975 -40.19 -9.24 -18.91
N THR A 976 -41.23 -9.55 -18.12
CA THR A 976 -42.53 -9.97 -18.69
C THR A 976 -43.13 -8.89 -19.58
N TRP A 977 -43.08 -7.62 -19.20
CA TRP A 977 -43.65 -6.55 -20.01
C TRP A 977 -42.86 -6.28 -21.30
N MET A 978 -41.54 -6.46 -21.30
CA MET A 978 -40.74 -6.47 -22.54
C MET A 978 -41.13 -7.64 -23.46
N GLY A 979 -41.35 -8.84 -22.89
CA GLY A 979 -41.82 -10.01 -23.64
C GLY A 979 -43.24 -9.87 -24.19
N LEU A 980 -44.16 -9.27 -23.44
CA LEU A 980 -45.51 -8.99 -23.91
C LEU A 980 -45.53 -7.91 -25.01
N GLU A 981 -44.65 -6.91 -24.96
CA GLU A 981 -44.50 -5.96 -26.08
C GLU A 981 -43.88 -6.63 -27.32
N ALA A 982 -43.01 -7.63 -27.16
CA ALA A 982 -42.58 -8.48 -28.28
C ALA A 982 -43.77 -9.22 -28.93
N VAL A 983 -44.62 -9.89 -28.13
CA VAL A 983 -45.85 -10.55 -28.61
C VAL A 983 -46.77 -9.56 -29.34
N ASN A 984 -46.92 -8.35 -28.80
CA ASN A 984 -47.72 -7.29 -29.40
C ASN A 984 -47.19 -6.85 -30.77
N MET A 985 -45.87 -6.65 -30.91
CA MET A 985 -45.22 -6.34 -32.19
C MET A 985 -45.36 -7.48 -33.21
N TYR A 986 -45.26 -8.74 -32.77
CA TYR A 986 -45.48 -9.91 -33.63
C TYR A 986 -46.91 -9.94 -34.19
N PHE A 987 -47.94 -9.74 -33.35
CA PHE A 987 -49.31 -9.67 -33.83
C PHE A 987 -49.57 -8.48 -34.75
N ALA A 988 -49.00 -7.30 -34.45
CA ALA A 988 -49.20 -6.09 -35.23
C ALA A 988 -48.57 -6.14 -36.63
N LEU A 989 -47.40 -6.79 -36.79
CA LEU A 989 -46.60 -6.70 -38.02
C LEU A 989 -46.55 -8.01 -38.84
N VAL A 990 -46.69 -9.16 -38.20
CA VAL A 990 -46.59 -10.48 -38.86
C VAL A 990 -47.97 -11.08 -39.10
N LYS A 991 -48.87 -11.01 -38.12
CA LYS A 991 -50.20 -11.65 -38.16
C LYS A 991 -51.32 -10.67 -38.58
N VAL A 992 -51.10 -9.98 -39.71
CA VAL A 992 -51.81 -8.77 -40.18
C VAL A 992 -53.29 -8.99 -40.60
N PHE A 993 -53.95 -10.06 -40.14
CA PHE A 993 -55.35 -10.36 -40.47
C PHE A 993 -56.19 -10.68 -39.22
N ASN A 994 -56.82 -9.62 -38.69
CA ASN A 994 -58.03 -9.60 -37.85
C ASN A 994 -58.14 -10.63 -36.70
N VAL A 995 -57.09 -10.80 -35.89
CA VAL A 995 -57.16 -11.61 -34.65
C VAL A 995 -57.79 -10.79 -33.52
N TYR A 996 -59.12 -10.68 -33.50
CA TYR A 996 -59.83 -10.07 -32.37
C TYR A 996 -59.75 -10.98 -31.13
N VAL A 997 -58.91 -10.61 -30.16
CA VAL A 997 -58.84 -11.27 -28.85
C VAL A 997 -59.77 -10.54 -27.86
N PRO A 998 -60.90 -11.13 -27.42
CA PRO A 998 -61.74 -10.51 -26.41
C PRO A 998 -60.96 -10.31 -25.11
N SER A 999 -61.07 -9.12 -24.53
CA SER A 999 -60.35 -8.69 -23.31
C SER A 999 -58.82 -8.78 -23.40
N TYR A 1000 -58.24 -8.43 -24.57
CA TYR A 1000 -56.80 -8.45 -24.86
C TYR A 1000 -55.93 -7.86 -23.73
N ILE A 1001 -56.12 -6.59 -23.37
CA ILE A 1001 -55.29 -5.92 -22.35
C ILE A 1001 -55.44 -6.54 -20.96
N LEU A 1002 -56.63 -7.03 -20.58
CA LEU A 1002 -56.85 -7.68 -19.28
C LEU A 1002 -56.04 -8.98 -19.17
N LYS A 1003 -55.97 -9.76 -20.26
CA LYS A 1003 -55.15 -10.99 -20.33
C LYS A 1003 -53.66 -10.65 -20.29
N PHE A 1004 -53.23 -9.59 -20.97
CA PHE A 1004 -51.83 -9.13 -20.92
C PHE A 1004 -51.45 -8.64 -19.52
N CYS A 1005 -52.30 -7.88 -18.83
CA CYS A 1005 -52.05 -7.48 -17.44
C CYS A 1005 -52.00 -8.68 -16.48
N ALA A 1006 -52.89 -9.67 -16.65
CA ALA A 1006 -52.90 -10.89 -15.83
C ALA A 1006 -51.61 -11.72 -16.01
N LEU A 1007 -51.08 -11.83 -17.22
CA LEU A 1007 -49.80 -12.51 -17.48
C LEU A 1007 -48.61 -11.67 -16.97
N GLY A 1008 -48.59 -10.38 -17.33
CA GLY A 1008 -47.46 -9.48 -17.08
C GLY A 1008 -47.17 -9.25 -15.61
N TRP A 1009 -48.21 -9.06 -14.79
CA TRP A 1009 -48.07 -8.90 -13.33
C TRP A 1009 -48.22 -10.21 -12.55
N GLY A 1010 -48.91 -11.21 -13.10
CA GLY A 1010 -49.18 -12.48 -12.42
C GLY A 1010 -48.02 -13.47 -12.43
N ILE A 1011 -47.32 -13.64 -13.55
CA ILE A 1011 -46.17 -14.57 -13.63
C ILE A 1011 -45.04 -14.18 -12.66
N PRO A 1012 -44.62 -12.90 -12.56
CA PRO A 1012 -43.63 -12.47 -11.57
C PRO A 1012 -44.09 -12.68 -10.14
N LEU A 1013 -45.38 -12.41 -9.87
CA LEU A 1013 -45.96 -12.58 -8.53
C LEU A 1013 -45.90 -14.03 -8.08
N VAL A 1014 -46.25 -14.98 -8.96
CA VAL A 1014 -46.18 -16.41 -8.67
C VAL A 1014 -44.75 -16.85 -8.38
N ILE A 1015 -43.76 -16.42 -9.18
CA ILE A 1015 -42.35 -16.76 -8.97
C ILE A 1015 -41.85 -16.24 -7.62
N CYS A 1016 -42.01 -14.94 -7.33
CA CYS A 1016 -41.58 -14.36 -6.06
C CYS A 1016 -42.30 -14.98 -4.84
N THR A 1017 -43.59 -15.33 -4.99
CA THR A 1017 -44.38 -15.99 -3.93
C THR A 1017 -43.90 -17.41 -3.67
N ILE A 1018 -43.53 -18.18 -4.70
CA ILE A 1018 -42.95 -19.53 -4.52
C ILE A 1018 -41.63 -19.43 -3.78
N VAL A 1019 -40.74 -18.50 -4.14
CA VAL A 1019 -39.48 -18.29 -3.40
C VAL A 1019 -39.78 -17.97 -1.93
N LEU A 1020 -40.62 -16.96 -1.63
CA LEU A 1020 -41.02 -16.59 -0.25
C LEU A 1020 -41.73 -17.67 0.58
N ILE A 1021 -42.13 -18.79 -0.04
CA ILE A 1021 -42.72 -19.96 0.63
C ILE A 1021 -41.69 -21.08 0.83
N VAL A 1022 -40.80 -21.30 -0.15
CA VAL A 1022 -39.74 -22.32 -0.08
C VAL A 1022 -38.61 -21.87 0.84
N ASP A 1023 -38.15 -20.63 0.66
CA ASP A 1023 -37.06 -20.05 1.44
C ASP A 1023 -37.24 -18.52 1.58
N ARG A 1024 -37.27 -18.05 2.83
CA ARG A 1024 -37.28 -16.62 3.17
C ARG A 1024 -35.90 -16.05 3.42
N GLU A 1025 -34.96 -16.89 3.83
CA GLU A 1025 -33.57 -16.55 4.17
C GLU A 1025 -32.74 -16.36 2.88
N ALA A 1026 -33.20 -16.92 1.75
CA ALA A 1026 -32.78 -16.55 0.40
C ALA A 1026 -32.87 -15.03 0.09
N TYR A 1027 -33.65 -14.24 0.86
CA TYR A 1027 -33.63 -12.78 0.81
C TYR A 1027 -32.91 -12.21 2.05
N GLY A 1028 -31.90 -11.37 1.85
CA GLY A 1028 -31.08 -10.83 2.93
C GLY A 1028 -30.38 -9.51 2.59
N SER A 1029 -29.64 -8.97 3.55
CA SER A 1029 -28.66 -7.90 3.29
C SER A 1029 -27.40 -8.51 2.70
N GLN A 1030 -27.02 -8.12 1.49
CA GLN A 1030 -25.78 -8.60 0.89
C GLN A 1030 -24.60 -7.96 1.64
N GLN A 1031 -23.84 -8.77 2.39
CA GLN A 1031 -22.57 -8.35 3.00
C GLN A 1031 -21.48 -8.25 1.93
N SER A 1032 -21.60 -7.26 1.04
CA SER A 1032 -20.51 -6.78 0.21
C SER A 1032 -19.59 -5.89 1.06
N LEU A 1033 -18.59 -6.53 1.67
CA LEU A 1033 -17.50 -5.97 2.46
C LEU A 1033 -17.88 -5.44 3.87
N GLU A 1034 -17.06 -5.79 4.86
CA GLU A 1034 -17.14 -5.27 6.24
C GLU A 1034 -16.42 -3.91 6.38
N PRO A 1035 -16.52 -3.20 7.54
CA PRO A 1035 -16.92 -1.79 7.48
C PRO A 1035 -15.76 -0.78 7.32
N LEU A 1036 -15.91 0.10 6.34
CA LEU A 1036 -15.54 1.50 6.50
C LEU A 1036 -16.75 2.27 7.06
N ASP A 1037 -16.49 3.24 7.94
CA ASP A 1037 -17.52 4.10 8.55
C ASP A 1037 -18.49 4.68 7.50
N ASN A 1038 -19.75 4.24 7.54
CA ASN A 1038 -20.88 4.63 6.67
C ASN A 1038 -20.88 4.07 5.23
N SER A 1039 -20.67 2.75 5.05
CA SER A 1039 -21.24 2.03 3.89
C SER A 1039 -22.72 1.69 4.15
N ASP A 1040 -23.62 1.98 3.20
CA ASP A 1040 -25.03 1.61 3.33
C ASP A 1040 -25.25 0.10 3.05
N ASN A 1041 -25.92 -0.61 3.95
CA ASN A 1041 -26.39 -1.98 3.71
C ASN A 1041 -27.31 -2.05 2.48
N PHE A 1042 -27.15 -3.02 1.57
CA PHE A 1042 -28.05 -3.22 0.42
C PHE A 1042 -28.80 -4.57 0.50
N CYS A 1043 -30.12 -4.56 0.30
CA CYS A 1043 -30.96 -5.77 0.40
C CYS A 1043 -31.20 -6.42 -0.95
N TRP A 1044 -30.87 -7.71 -1.07
CA TRP A 1044 -31.02 -8.48 -2.31
C TRP A 1044 -31.27 -9.98 -2.03
N LEU A 1045 -31.22 -10.79 -3.08
CA LEU A 1045 -31.29 -12.24 -3.03
C LEU A 1045 -29.88 -12.79 -2.74
N GLN A 1046 -29.74 -13.58 -1.68
CA GLN A 1046 -28.45 -14.02 -1.12
C GLN A 1046 -28.06 -15.45 -1.52
N ASP A 1047 -29.04 -16.32 -1.75
CA ASP A 1047 -28.77 -17.69 -2.25
C ASP A 1047 -28.45 -17.69 -3.75
N ASP A 1048 -27.24 -18.14 -4.09
CA ASP A 1048 -26.77 -18.36 -5.46
C ASP A 1048 -27.75 -19.25 -6.26
N VAL A 1049 -28.25 -20.35 -5.67
CA VAL A 1049 -29.09 -21.33 -6.39
C VAL A 1049 -30.41 -20.69 -6.81
N THR A 1050 -31.08 -20.04 -5.87
CA THR A 1050 -32.32 -19.28 -6.12
C THR A 1050 -32.08 -18.15 -7.11
N PHE A 1051 -30.96 -17.42 -7.04
CA PHE A 1051 -30.61 -16.38 -8.01
C PHE A 1051 -30.49 -16.92 -9.44
N TYR A 1052 -29.76 -18.03 -9.64
CA TYR A 1052 -29.62 -18.63 -10.96
C TYR A 1052 -30.97 -19.18 -11.49
N VAL A 1053 -31.79 -19.77 -10.62
CA VAL A 1053 -33.08 -20.39 -11.01
C VAL A 1053 -34.20 -19.36 -11.23
N SER A 1054 -34.39 -18.39 -10.33
CA SER A 1054 -35.51 -17.43 -10.41
C SER A 1054 -35.22 -16.23 -11.29
N VAL A 1055 -33.99 -15.71 -11.30
CA VAL A 1055 -33.61 -14.52 -12.05
C VAL A 1055 -32.94 -14.88 -13.38
N VAL A 1056 -31.82 -15.61 -13.34
CA VAL A 1056 -30.96 -15.79 -14.52
C VAL A 1056 -31.64 -16.66 -15.59
N ALA A 1057 -32.13 -17.85 -15.21
CA ALA A 1057 -32.83 -18.73 -16.14
C ALA A 1057 -34.09 -18.09 -16.75
N TYR A 1058 -34.83 -17.31 -15.95
CA TYR A 1058 -36.00 -16.57 -16.41
C TYR A 1058 -35.64 -15.47 -17.42
N ALA A 1059 -34.61 -14.67 -17.10
CA ALA A 1059 -34.12 -13.61 -17.98
C ALA A 1059 -33.60 -14.18 -19.32
N VAL A 1060 -32.89 -15.31 -19.29
CA VAL A 1060 -32.43 -16.01 -20.51
C VAL A 1060 -33.61 -16.47 -21.38
N LEU A 1061 -34.63 -17.08 -20.78
CA LEU A 1061 -35.83 -17.54 -21.51
C LEU A 1061 -36.56 -16.38 -22.20
N VAL A 1062 -36.79 -15.27 -21.49
CA VAL A 1062 -37.42 -14.06 -22.05
C VAL A 1062 -36.52 -13.43 -23.12
N PHE A 1063 -35.21 -13.33 -22.90
CA PHE A 1063 -34.28 -12.76 -23.86
C PHE A 1063 -34.23 -13.54 -25.19
N LEU A 1064 -34.17 -14.87 -25.15
CA LEU A 1064 -34.18 -15.71 -26.34
C LEU A 1064 -35.48 -15.52 -27.14
N PHE A 1065 -36.62 -15.44 -26.44
CA PHE A 1065 -37.91 -15.15 -27.05
C PHE A 1065 -37.94 -13.75 -27.71
N ASN A 1066 -37.52 -12.70 -26.99
CA ASN A 1066 -37.48 -11.33 -27.50
C ASN A 1066 -36.58 -11.20 -28.73
N THR A 1067 -35.44 -11.89 -28.74
CA THR A 1067 -34.49 -11.91 -29.87
C THR A 1067 -35.07 -12.58 -31.10
N ALA A 1068 -35.73 -13.74 -30.93
CA ALA A 1068 -36.40 -14.43 -32.03
C ALA A 1068 -37.51 -13.56 -32.65
N VAL A 1069 -38.33 -12.90 -31.81
CA VAL A 1069 -39.37 -11.99 -32.28
C VAL A 1069 -38.78 -10.74 -32.94
N PHE A 1070 -37.73 -10.14 -32.37
CA PHE A 1070 -37.02 -8.99 -32.95
C PHE A 1070 -36.49 -9.29 -34.34
N ALA A 1071 -35.85 -10.46 -34.53
CA ALA A 1071 -35.35 -10.89 -35.84
C ALA A 1071 -36.49 -11.02 -36.87
N VAL A 1072 -37.61 -11.64 -36.51
CA VAL A 1072 -38.80 -11.75 -37.38
C VAL A 1072 -39.39 -10.37 -37.71
N VAL A 1073 -39.47 -9.47 -36.72
CA VAL A 1073 -39.96 -8.10 -36.91
C VAL A 1073 -39.04 -7.29 -37.83
N LEU A 1074 -37.71 -7.37 -37.67
CA LEU A 1074 -36.75 -6.71 -38.56
C LEU A 1074 -36.85 -7.24 -40.00
N ILE A 1075 -36.95 -8.56 -40.20
CA ILE A 1075 -37.15 -9.17 -41.51
C ILE A 1075 -38.44 -8.66 -42.16
N GLN A 1076 -39.52 -8.53 -41.38
CA GLN A 1076 -40.81 -8.05 -41.86
C GLN A 1076 -40.81 -6.55 -42.18
N ILE A 1077 -40.16 -5.72 -41.36
CA ILE A 1077 -39.97 -4.28 -41.64
C ILE A 1077 -39.15 -4.10 -42.93
N HIS A 1078 -38.04 -4.83 -43.08
CA HIS A 1078 -37.22 -4.79 -44.28
C HIS A 1078 -38.01 -5.22 -45.53
N ARG A 1079 -38.84 -6.28 -45.44
CA ARG A 1079 -39.74 -6.70 -46.53
C ARG A 1079 -40.76 -5.62 -46.91
N MET A 1080 -41.40 -4.97 -45.94
CA MET A 1080 -42.34 -3.87 -46.21
C MET A 1080 -41.64 -2.66 -46.85
N GLN A 1081 -40.42 -2.35 -46.42
CA GLN A 1081 -39.64 -1.22 -46.94
C GLN A 1081 -39.11 -1.49 -48.36
N VAL A 1082 -38.71 -2.73 -48.68
CA VAL A 1082 -38.33 -3.15 -50.04
C VAL A 1082 -39.54 -3.19 -50.98
N ASN A 1083 -40.73 -3.59 -50.49
CA ASN A 1083 -41.96 -3.67 -51.28
C ASN A 1083 -42.72 -2.32 -51.40
N SER A 1084 -42.16 -1.21 -50.91
CA SER A 1084 -42.81 0.10 -50.94
C SER A 1084 -42.66 0.80 -52.31
N PRO A 1085 -43.66 1.58 -52.78
CA PRO A 1085 -43.58 2.27 -54.07
C PRO A 1085 -42.38 3.22 -54.20
N ALA A 1086 -41.77 3.24 -55.40
CA ALA A 1086 -40.57 4.01 -55.69
C ALA A 1086 -40.82 5.53 -55.59
N GLY A 1087 -40.41 6.12 -54.47
CA GLY A 1087 -40.49 7.56 -54.18
C GLY A 1087 -40.22 7.90 -52.72
N THR A 1088 -40.63 7.03 -51.78
CA THR A 1088 -40.47 7.25 -50.34
C THR A 1088 -39.08 6.81 -49.86
N ARG A 1089 -38.03 7.55 -50.23
CA ARG A 1089 -36.67 7.29 -49.74
C ARG A 1089 -36.54 7.70 -48.26
N SER A 1090 -36.93 6.79 -47.37
CA SER A 1090 -36.61 6.87 -45.93
C SER A 1090 -35.11 7.15 -45.77
N GLY A 1091 -34.76 8.12 -44.94
CA GLY A 1091 -33.37 8.41 -44.65
C GLY A 1091 -32.82 7.40 -43.65
N LEU A 1092 -31.55 7.01 -43.78
CA LEU A 1092 -30.84 6.10 -42.86
C LEU A 1092 -31.08 6.43 -41.38
N MET A 1093 -31.22 7.72 -41.04
CA MET A 1093 -31.47 8.22 -39.69
C MET A 1093 -32.89 7.92 -39.15
N HIS A 1094 -33.88 7.70 -40.02
CA HIS A 1094 -35.22 7.24 -39.64
C HIS A 1094 -35.24 5.72 -39.38
N ASP A 1095 -34.49 4.96 -40.19
CA ASP A 1095 -34.40 3.51 -40.07
C ASP A 1095 -33.58 3.12 -38.83
N LEU A 1096 -32.43 3.78 -38.61
CA LEU A 1096 -31.65 3.68 -37.36
C LEU A 1096 -32.48 4.04 -36.13
N LYS A 1097 -33.30 5.11 -36.20
CA LYS A 1097 -34.23 5.49 -35.12
C LYS A 1097 -35.25 4.37 -34.84
N GLY A 1098 -35.81 3.74 -35.88
CA GLY A 1098 -36.73 2.61 -35.74
C GLY A 1098 -36.08 1.42 -35.04
N VAL A 1099 -34.90 0.99 -35.52
CA VAL A 1099 -34.15 -0.14 -34.94
C VAL A 1099 -33.71 0.15 -33.51
N ALA A 1100 -33.16 1.34 -33.22
CA ALA A 1100 -32.74 1.71 -31.87
C ALA A 1100 -33.92 1.75 -30.88
N SER A 1101 -35.04 2.38 -31.27
CA SER A 1101 -36.26 2.44 -30.45
C SER A 1101 -36.78 1.04 -30.13
N LEU A 1102 -36.79 0.13 -31.11
CA LEU A 1102 -37.25 -1.25 -30.92
C LEU A 1102 -36.28 -2.08 -30.04
N THR A 1103 -34.97 -1.93 -30.24
CA THR A 1103 -33.92 -2.62 -29.46
C THR A 1103 -34.03 -2.31 -27.96
N LEU A 1104 -34.28 -1.03 -27.63
CA LEU A 1104 -34.41 -0.54 -26.27
C LEU A 1104 -35.77 -0.89 -25.64
N LEU A 1105 -36.84 -0.92 -26.44
CA LEU A 1105 -38.19 -1.29 -25.99
C LEU A 1105 -38.30 -2.80 -25.65
N LEU A 1106 -37.58 -3.66 -26.39
CA LEU A 1106 -37.53 -5.11 -26.18
C LEU A 1106 -36.49 -5.56 -25.14
N GLY A 1107 -35.76 -4.62 -24.53
CA GLY A 1107 -34.78 -4.91 -23.47
C GLY A 1107 -33.47 -5.55 -23.93
N LEU A 1108 -33.16 -5.54 -25.22
CA LEU A 1108 -31.97 -6.23 -25.76
C LEU A 1108 -30.64 -5.67 -25.22
N THR A 1109 -30.64 -4.48 -24.64
CA THR A 1109 -29.50 -3.90 -23.90
C THR A 1109 -29.09 -4.70 -22.66
N TRP A 1110 -30.02 -5.44 -22.04
CA TRP A 1110 -29.73 -6.23 -20.85
C TRP A 1110 -28.81 -7.44 -21.13
N THR A 1111 -28.61 -7.80 -22.41
CA THR A 1111 -27.64 -8.83 -22.84
C THR A 1111 -26.21 -8.58 -22.39
N VAL A 1112 -25.81 -7.31 -22.28
CA VAL A 1112 -24.47 -6.94 -21.81
C VAL A 1112 -24.23 -7.41 -20.38
N GLY A 1113 -25.29 -7.52 -19.57
CA GLY A 1113 -25.24 -8.10 -18.23
C GLY A 1113 -24.78 -9.57 -18.22
N PHE A 1114 -25.15 -10.36 -19.24
CA PHE A 1114 -24.62 -11.72 -19.39
C PHE A 1114 -23.13 -11.69 -19.77
N TRP A 1115 -22.69 -10.78 -20.66
CA TRP A 1115 -21.27 -10.70 -21.04
C TRP A 1115 -20.32 -10.16 -19.96
N THR A 1116 -20.77 -10.03 -18.70
CA THR A 1116 -19.95 -9.58 -17.57
C THR A 1116 -18.98 -10.64 -17.01
N TRP A 1117 -18.96 -11.88 -17.51
CA TRP A 1117 -17.98 -12.89 -17.11
C TRP A 1117 -16.67 -12.84 -17.92
N GLY A 1118 -15.54 -13.08 -17.24
CA GLY A 1118 -14.20 -13.12 -17.85
C GLY A 1118 -13.43 -11.77 -17.80
N PRO A 1119 -12.27 -11.66 -18.49
CA PRO A 1119 -11.35 -10.53 -18.34
C PRO A 1119 -11.88 -9.17 -18.82
N ALA A 1120 -13.01 -9.15 -19.56
CA ALA A 1120 -13.68 -7.93 -19.98
C ALA A 1120 -14.73 -7.39 -18.97
N ARG A 1121 -14.92 -8.07 -17.83
CA ARG A 1121 -15.98 -7.82 -16.84
C ARG A 1121 -16.21 -6.35 -16.52
N VAL A 1122 -15.16 -5.62 -16.16
CA VAL A 1122 -15.26 -4.20 -15.76
C VAL A 1122 -15.83 -3.33 -16.88
N VAL A 1123 -15.35 -3.51 -18.11
CA VAL A 1123 -15.84 -2.77 -19.29
C VAL A 1123 -17.31 -3.10 -19.59
N MET A 1124 -17.69 -4.37 -19.45
CA MET A 1124 -19.06 -4.83 -19.67
C MET A 1124 -20.02 -4.35 -18.56
N LEU A 1125 -19.56 -4.24 -17.31
CA LEU A 1125 -20.33 -3.64 -16.21
C LEU A 1125 -20.59 -2.14 -16.46
N TYR A 1126 -19.58 -1.36 -16.84
CA TYR A 1126 -19.78 0.04 -17.24
C TYR A 1126 -20.73 0.19 -18.43
N LEU A 1127 -20.62 -0.67 -19.44
CA LEU A 1127 -21.51 -0.65 -20.61
C LEU A 1127 -22.94 -1.04 -20.23
N PHE A 1128 -23.12 -2.04 -19.36
CA PHE A 1128 -24.43 -2.45 -18.84
C PHE A 1128 -25.09 -1.32 -18.03
N ALA A 1129 -24.37 -0.72 -17.07
CA ALA A 1129 -24.88 0.41 -16.29
C ALA A 1129 -25.24 1.61 -17.19
N GLY A 1130 -24.38 1.95 -18.16
CA GLY A 1130 -24.64 3.02 -19.12
C GLY A 1130 -25.87 2.76 -19.99
N LEU A 1131 -26.05 1.54 -20.51
CA LEU A 1131 -27.20 1.21 -21.37
C LEU A 1131 -28.52 1.09 -20.58
N ASN A 1132 -28.47 0.60 -19.34
CA ASN A 1132 -29.63 0.45 -18.47
C ASN A 1132 -30.14 1.82 -18.00
N THR A 1133 -29.25 2.67 -17.50
CA THR A 1133 -29.59 4.04 -17.04
C THR A 1133 -30.11 4.95 -18.16
N LEU A 1134 -29.67 4.73 -19.41
CA LEU A 1134 -30.20 5.42 -20.58
C LEU A 1134 -31.56 4.88 -21.07
N GLN A 1135 -32.00 3.68 -20.66
CA GLN A 1135 -33.20 3.03 -21.24
C GLN A 1135 -34.48 3.85 -21.02
N GLY A 1136 -34.71 4.35 -19.80
CA GLY A 1136 -35.89 5.17 -19.47
C GLY A 1136 -35.88 6.54 -20.16
N LEU A 1137 -34.70 7.14 -20.32
CA LEU A 1137 -34.51 8.36 -21.12
C LEU A 1137 -34.87 8.10 -22.59
N PHE A 1138 -34.37 7.03 -23.20
CA PHE A 1138 -34.65 6.74 -24.60
C PHE A 1138 -36.14 6.42 -24.86
N ILE A 1139 -36.82 5.72 -23.95
CA ILE A 1139 -38.27 5.51 -24.01
C ILE A 1139 -39.00 6.85 -24.11
N PHE A 1140 -38.69 7.81 -23.23
CA PHE A 1140 -39.25 9.16 -23.27
C PHE A 1140 -38.92 9.92 -24.57
N LEU A 1141 -37.66 9.85 -25.03
CA LEU A 1141 -37.23 10.52 -26.26
C LEU A 1141 -38.00 10.00 -27.48
N PHE A 1142 -38.04 8.68 -27.70
CA PHE A 1142 -38.65 8.11 -28.89
C PHE A 1142 -40.20 8.10 -28.82
N HIS A 1143 -40.78 7.71 -27.68
CA HIS A 1143 -42.23 7.51 -27.54
C HIS A 1143 -42.99 8.77 -27.10
N CYS A 1144 -42.39 9.70 -26.35
CA CYS A 1144 -43.01 11.00 -26.03
C CYS A 1144 -42.50 12.14 -26.93
N LEU A 1145 -41.21 12.48 -26.92
CA LEU A 1145 -40.73 13.67 -27.64
C LEU A 1145 -40.83 13.54 -29.17
N MET A 1146 -40.47 12.38 -29.73
CA MET A 1146 -40.44 12.21 -31.18
C MET A 1146 -41.78 11.77 -31.78
N LYS A 1147 -42.70 11.17 -31.01
CA LYS A 1147 -44.02 10.70 -31.50
C LYS A 1147 -44.97 11.88 -31.77
N GLU A 1148 -45.51 11.95 -32.99
CA GLU A 1148 -46.25 13.14 -33.44
C GLU A 1148 -47.59 13.36 -32.75
N ASN A 1149 -48.31 12.28 -32.44
CA ASN A 1149 -49.58 12.38 -31.74
C ASN A 1149 -49.40 12.98 -30.34
N VAL A 1150 -48.30 12.65 -29.65
CA VAL A 1150 -47.93 13.24 -28.35
C VAL A 1150 -47.56 14.71 -28.51
N ARG A 1151 -46.69 15.05 -29.47
CA ARG A 1151 -46.34 16.45 -29.80
C ARG A 1151 -47.55 17.31 -30.17
N LYS A 1152 -48.57 16.74 -30.84
CA LYS A 1152 -49.84 17.40 -31.15
C LYS A 1152 -50.64 17.67 -29.87
N GLN A 1153 -50.88 16.67 -29.00
CA GLN A 1153 -51.62 16.88 -27.75
C GLN A 1153 -50.92 17.86 -26.80
N TRP A 1154 -49.60 17.78 -26.65
CA TRP A 1154 -48.84 18.76 -25.86
C TRP A 1154 -48.97 20.20 -26.39
N ARG A 1155 -49.01 20.40 -27.71
CA ARG A 1155 -49.23 21.74 -28.30
C ARG A 1155 -50.64 22.26 -28.06
N ILE A 1156 -51.63 21.38 -27.98
CA ILE A 1156 -53.04 21.72 -27.73
C ILE A 1156 -53.27 22.08 -26.25
N HIS A 1157 -52.72 21.29 -25.32
CA HIS A 1157 -53.03 21.38 -23.89
C HIS A 1157 -51.99 22.11 -23.01
N LEU A 1158 -50.70 22.18 -23.41
CA LEU A 1158 -49.62 22.74 -22.58
C LEU A 1158 -48.99 24.03 -23.12
N CYS A 1159 -49.43 24.52 -24.30
CA CYS A 1159 -48.98 25.82 -24.84
C CYS A 1159 -50.13 26.83 -24.87
N PHE A 1160 -50.01 27.90 -24.06
CA PHE A 1160 -50.92 29.04 -24.08
C PHE A 1160 -50.53 30.08 -25.15
N GLY A 1161 -51.52 30.88 -25.59
CA GLY A 1161 -51.31 31.95 -26.57
C GLY A 1161 -51.13 31.45 -28.02
N ARG A 1162 -50.39 32.22 -28.83
CA ARG A 1162 -50.24 32.08 -30.31
C ARG A 1162 -49.66 30.73 -30.79
N PHE A 1163 -49.30 29.82 -29.90
CA PHE A 1163 -48.79 28.48 -30.23
C PHE A 1163 -49.79 27.35 -30.00
N ARG A 1164 -50.97 27.63 -29.43
CA ARG A 1164 -52.08 26.67 -29.38
C ARG A 1164 -52.55 26.37 -30.81
N LEU A 1165 -52.71 25.09 -31.15
CA LEU A 1165 -53.38 24.70 -32.39
C LEU A 1165 -54.89 24.86 -32.20
N GLU A 1166 -55.60 25.48 -33.14
CA GLU A 1166 -57.07 25.47 -33.13
C GLU A 1166 -57.58 24.10 -33.61
N GLU A 1167 -58.59 23.56 -32.92
CA GLU A 1167 -59.06 22.18 -33.10
C GLU A 1167 -60.16 22.10 -34.17
N TYR A 1168 -59.85 22.47 -35.42
CA TYR A 1168 -60.74 22.27 -36.57
C TYR A 1168 -59.99 21.91 -37.87
N SER A 1169 -60.74 21.29 -38.78
CA SER A 1169 -60.36 20.79 -40.13
C SER A 1169 -59.26 19.72 -40.20
N GLU A 1170 -59.66 18.45 -40.20
CA GLU A 1170 -59.13 17.42 -41.14
C GLU A 1170 -60.07 16.19 -41.24
N TRP A 1171 -61.28 16.38 -41.78
CA TRP A 1171 -62.12 15.27 -42.29
C TRP A 1171 -63.00 15.69 -43.47
N SER A 1172 -62.38 15.88 -44.64
CA SER A 1172 -63.06 15.92 -45.94
C SER A 1172 -62.03 15.71 -47.07
N ASN A 1173 -62.28 14.74 -47.93
CA ASN A 1173 -61.33 14.12 -48.87
C ASN A 1173 -60.64 15.06 -49.89
N SER A 1174 -59.43 14.63 -50.30
CA SER A 1174 -58.82 14.76 -51.64
C SER A 1174 -58.57 16.14 -52.28
N GLY A 1175 -57.32 16.40 -52.70
CA GLY A 1175 -57.06 17.32 -53.82
C GLY A 1175 -55.67 17.98 -53.90
N SER A 1176 -54.81 17.48 -54.78
CA SER A 1176 -53.74 18.19 -55.52
C SER A 1176 -52.77 19.18 -54.83
N VAL A 1177 -51.48 18.84 -54.88
CA VAL A 1177 -50.36 19.63 -55.47
C VAL A 1177 -50.25 21.14 -55.15
N GLY A 1178 -49.13 21.51 -54.51
CA GLY A 1178 -48.20 22.44 -55.19
C GLY A 1178 -47.58 23.63 -54.43
N VAL A 1179 -46.26 23.79 -54.65
CA VAL A 1179 -45.47 25.04 -54.57
C VAL A 1179 -45.22 25.65 -53.18
N ALA A 1180 -44.08 26.33 -53.03
CA ALA A 1180 -43.55 26.88 -51.78
C ALA A 1180 -43.04 28.32 -51.93
N ALA A 1181 -43.05 29.09 -50.83
CA ALA A 1181 -42.34 30.37 -50.70
C ALA A 1181 -41.90 30.63 -49.24
N LYS A 1182 -40.96 31.55 -49.03
CA LYS A 1182 -40.26 31.84 -47.75
C LYS A 1182 -39.85 33.35 -47.70
N PRO A 1183 -39.28 33.91 -46.61
CA PRO A 1183 -40.06 34.72 -45.64
C PRO A 1183 -39.46 36.10 -45.27
N LYS A 1184 -40.07 36.78 -44.26
CA LYS A 1184 -39.64 38.03 -43.54
C LYS A 1184 -40.01 39.34 -44.29
N SER A 1185 -40.13 40.52 -43.65
CA SER A 1185 -39.60 41.00 -42.34
C SER A 1185 -40.59 41.88 -41.49
N ASN A 1186 -40.11 42.39 -40.34
CA ASN A 1186 -40.82 43.14 -39.28
C ASN A 1186 -40.18 44.54 -39.04
N PRO A 1187 -40.71 45.46 -38.18
CA PRO A 1187 -42.09 45.68 -37.69
C PRO A 1187 -42.62 47.08 -38.15
N PRO A 1188 -42.65 48.26 -37.43
CA PRO A 1188 -42.46 48.65 -36.01
C PRO A 1188 -43.62 49.44 -35.31
N ARG A 1189 -43.82 49.15 -34.01
CA ARG A 1189 -44.23 49.98 -32.85
C ARG A 1189 -45.10 51.28 -33.02
N ALA A 1190 -46.36 51.17 -32.54
CA ALA A 1190 -47.16 52.10 -31.69
C ALA A 1190 -47.54 53.52 -32.23
N PRO A 1191 -48.68 54.12 -31.78
CA PRO A 1191 -48.88 54.62 -30.40
C PRO A 1191 -50.24 54.25 -29.75
N VAL A 1192 -50.60 54.90 -28.64
CA VAL A 1192 -51.83 54.70 -27.82
C VAL A 1192 -52.79 55.93 -27.96
N PRO A 1193 -53.90 56.16 -27.20
CA PRO A 1193 -55.17 56.59 -27.81
C PRO A 1193 -55.62 58.03 -27.49
N SER A 1194 -56.65 58.53 -28.18
CA SER A 1194 -57.66 59.52 -27.71
C SER A 1194 -58.74 59.75 -28.81
N VAL A 1195 -60.05 59.81 -28.51
CA VAL A 1195 -60.91 61.00 -28.21
C VAL A 1195 -61.01 61.97 -29.42
N CYS A 1196 -62.17 62.44 -29.93
CA CYS A 1196 -63.48 62.69 -29.28
C CYS A 1196 -64.74 62.53 -30.18
N SER A 1197 -65.91 62.71 -29.54
CA SER A 1197 -67.25 63.23 -29.96
C SER A 1197 -67.46 63.82 -31.38
N VAL A 1198 -68.69 63.96 -31.91
CA VAL A 1198 -70.01 64.36 -31.31
C VAL A 1198 -71.14 63.61 -32.07
N LYS A 1199 -72.15 62.97 -31.45
CA LYS A 1199 -73.47 63.51 -30.96
C LYS A 1199 -74.12 64.49 -31.97
N SER A 1200 -75.42 64.53 -32.26
CA SER A 1200 -76.68 63.95 -31.72
C SER A 1200 -77.74 64.04 -32.87
N SER A 1201 -79.01 63.62 -32.84
CA SER A 1201 -79.83 62.77 -31.96
C SER A 1201 -81.22 62.53 -32.61
N SER A 1202 -81.87 61.45 -32.17
CA SER A 1202 -83.33 61.22 -32.06
C SER A 1202 -84.06 60.61 -33.27
N THR A 1203 -84.93 59.60 -33.11
CA THR A 1203 -85.42 58.94 -31.87
C THR A 1203 -85.66 57.44 -32.10
N GLU A 1204 -85.73 56.69 -30.99
CA GLU A 1204 -86.28 55.34 -30.78
C GLU A 1204 -86.80 54.57 -32.03
N SER A 1205 -86.14 53.52 -32.52
CA SER A 1205 -85.83 52.19 -31.93
C SER A 1205 -86.95 51.15 -32.02
N THR A 1206 -86.60 50.01 -32.65
CA THR A 1206 -87.22 48.68 -32.49
C THR A 1206 -88.61 48.46 -33.12
N SER A 1207 -88.60 47.99 -34.37
CA SER A 1207 -89.70 47.26 -35.03
C SER A 1207 -89.09 46.10 -35.85
N ALA A 1208 -89.72 44.92 -36.02
CA ALA A 1208 -91.06 44.49 -35.62
C ALA A 1208 -91.08 43.00 -35.16
N SER A 1209 -92.23 42.54 -34.64
CA SER A 1209 -92.58 41.15 -34.25
C SER A 1209 -91.55 40.42 -33.36
N SER A 1210 -91.69 40.27 -32.04
CA SER A 1210 -92.84 40.41 -31.14
C SER A 1210 -94.02 39.47 -31.44
N ASP A 1211 -94.08 38.32 -30.75
CA ASP A 1211 -95.27 38.01 -29.97
C ASP A 1211 -94.98 37.07 -28.77
N SER A 1212 -95.98 36.90 -27.91
CA SER A 1212 -95.82 37.28 -26.50
C SER A 1212 -96.66 36.44 -25.52
N SER A 1213 -96.57 36.81 -24.25
CA SER A 1213 -97.51 36.50 -23.17
C SER A 1213 -97.55 35.08 -22.55
N GLN A 1214 -97.57 35.15 -21.22
CA GLN A 1214 -97.99 34.16 -20.23
C GLN A 1214 -99.27 33.39 -20.61
N ARG A 1215 -99.34 32.08 -20.28
CA ARG A 1215 -100.26 31.59 -19.22
C ARG A 1215 -100.15 30.08 -18.92
N ASN A 1216 -100.88 29.69 -17.87
CA ASN A 1216 -101.06 28.34 -17.36
C ASN A 1216 -101.72 27.37 -18.36
N SER A 1217 -101.54 26.07 -18.06
CA SER A 1217 -102.55 25.01 -18.06
C SER A 1217 -103.06 24.34 -19.35
N SER A 1218 -103.09 23.00 -19.26
CA SER A 1218 -104.15 22.09 -19.75
C SER A 1218 -104.01 21.39 -21.12
N CYS A 1219 -103.29 20.25 -21.08
CA CYS A 1219 -103.76 18.92 -21.48
C CYS A 1219 -104.51 18.68 -22.81
N LYS A 1220 -104.07 17.64 -23.53
CA LYS A 1220 -104.89 16.41 -23.62
C LYS A 1220 -104.06 15.11 -23.70
N ARG A 1221 -104.76 14.00 -23.47
CA ARG A 1221 -104.34 12.60 -23.22
C ARG A 1221 -104.96 11.70 -24.34
N PRO A 1222 -104.97 10.34 -24.31
CA PRO A 1222 -104.60 9.36 -23.26
C PRO A 1222 -103.62 8.25 -23.80
N ASP A 1223 -103.37 7.05 -23.24
CA ASP A 1223 -103.84 6.26 -22.06
C ASP A 1223 -102.80 5.12 -21.75
N LEU A 1224 -102.93 4.07 -20.90
CA LEU A 1224 -103.90 3.60 -19.88
C LEU A 1224 -103.19 2.67 -18.84
N GLY A 1225 -103.50 2.80 -17.55
CA GLY A 1225 -103.29 1.76 -16.49
C GLY A 1225 -101.85 1.45 -16.05
N LEU A 1226 -101.56 0.88 -14.86
CA LEU A 1226 -102.31 0.61 -13.62
C LEU A 1226 -101.32 0.82 -12.43
N PHE A 1227 -101.68 1.47 -11.30
CA PHE A 1227 -102.20 0.86 -10.03
C PHE A 1227 -101.25 -0.22 -9.42
N VAL A 1228 -100.91 -0.28 -8.12
CA VAL A 1228 -101.63 0.05 -6.85
C VAL A 1228 -100.67 0.36 -5.65
N ASN A 1229 -100.98 1.38 -4.81
CA ASN A 1229 -100.63 1.59 -3.36
C ASN A 1229 -99.15 1.56 -2.84
N SER A 1230 -98.82 1.93 -1.58
CA SER A 1230 -99.23 3.04 -0.65
C SER A 1230 -98.46 2.91 0.70
N LEU A 1231 -98.52 3.94 1.59
CA LEU A 1231 -98.12 3.90 3.03
C LEU A 1231 -96.60 3.82 3.33
N ALA A 1232 -96.03 4.34 4.44
CA ALA A 1232 -96.54 5.18 5.55
C ALA A 1232 -95.41 6.01 6.24
N LEU A 1233 -95.80 6.85 7.22
CA LEU A 1233 -94.98 7.82 7.99
C LEU A 1233 -94.31 7.23 9.27
N PRO A 1234 -93.37 7.95 9.93
CA PRO A 1234 -92.54 7.47 11.05
C PRO A 1234 -92.98 7.99 12.45
N ARG A 1235 -92.23 7.65 13.54
CA ARG A 1235 -92.09 8.35 14.87
C ARG A 1235 -91.26 7.48 15.88
N ALA A 1236 -90.85 7.89 17.09
CA ALA A 1236 -90.30 9.15 17.65
C ALA A 1236 -90.07 9.05 19.19
N GLN A 1237 -89.64 10.16 19.83
CA GLN A 1237 -89.67 10.50 21.28
C GLN A 1237 -88.61 9.83 22.20
N ARG A 1238 -88.12 10.47 23.29
CA ARG A 1238 -88.75 11.45 24.22
C ARG A 1238 -87.94 12.73 24.53
N SER A 1239 -88.55 13.66 25.27
CA SER A 1239 -87.97 14.85 25.95
C SER A 1239 -88.16 14.71 27.48
N THR A 1240 -87.76 15.61 28.39
CA THR A 1240 -87.19 16.99 28.33
C THR A 1240 -85.98 17.04 29.33
N SER A 1241 -85.41 18.09 29.95
CA SER A 1241 -85.52 19.56 30.15
C SER A 1241 -84.12 20.04 30.64
N GLY A 1242 -83.72 21.30 30.88
CA GLY A 1242 -84.36 22.61 31.14
C GLY A 1242 -84.06 23.06 32.60
N PRO A 1243 -83.71 24.34 32.93
CA PRO A 1243 -83.64 25.55 32.09
C PRO A 1243 -82.40 26.50 32.27
N GLU A 1244 -82.42 27.62 31.53
CA GLU A 1244 -81.92 28.99 31.81
C GLU A 1244 -80.42 29.46 31.74
N ALA A 1245 -80.22 30.46 30.85
CA ALA A 1245 -79.51 31.75 31.02
C ALA A 1245 -77.98 31.93 30.77
N LEU A 1246 -77.65 33.20 30.44
CA LEU A 1246 -76.40 33.83 29.96
C LEU A 1246 -76.16 35.13 30.80
N PRO A 1247 -75.07 35.93 30.68
CA PRO A 1247 -73.84 35.85 29.85
C PRO A 1247 -72.51 36.17 30.62
N SER A 1248 -71.40 36.36 29.87
CA SER A 1248 -70.38 37.45 30.01
C SER A 1248 -68.89 37.03 30.14
N GLN A 1249 -68.02 38.02 29.83
CA GLN A 1249 -66.55 37.93 29.66
C GLN A 1249 -65.75 38.01 30.98
N ARG A 1250 -64.52 37.47 30.94
CA ARG A 1250 -63.21 38.21 30.99
C ARG A 1250 -62.18 37.46 31.83
N GLY A 1251 -61.04 37.11 31.22
CA GLY A 1251 -60.01 36.26 31.85
C GLY A 1251 -58.86 37.01 32.53
N VAL A 1252 -57.89 36.24 33.02
CA VAL A 1252 -56.53 36.64 33.43
C VAL A 1252 -55.58 35.46 33.10
N ASN A 1253 -54.33 35.78 32.76
CA ASN A 1253 -53.23 34.84 32.52
C ASN A 1253 -52.13 35.11 33.58
N PRO A 1254 -51.29 34.12 33.97
CA PRO A 1254 -50.03 34.00 33.23
C PRO A 1254 -49.52 32.56 32.98
N THR A 1255 -48.50 32.53 32.13
CA THR A 1255 -47.70 31.40 31.61
C THR A 1255 -46.64 30.90 32.61
N PRO A 1256 -45.83 29.84 32.31
CA PRO A 1256 -45.81 28.97 31.11
C PRO A 1256 -45.95 27.45 31.42
N GLY A 1257 -46.03 26.61 30.37
CA GLY A 1257 -45.85 25.15 30.49
C GLY A 1257 -46.93 24.30 29.80
N TRP A 1258 -46.97 24.30 28.46
CA TRP A 1258 -47.66 23.23 27.71
C TRP A 1258 -46.78 21.97 27.78
N LYS A 1259 -47.26 20.74 28.04
CA LYS A 1259 -48.37 19.97 27.44
C LYS A 1259 -48.18 19.74 25.94
N ASN A 1260 -48.40 18.56 25.36
CA ASN A 1260 -48.75 17.24 25.89
C ASN A 1260 -48.39 16.22 24.80
N HIS A 1261 -48.08 14.97 25.14
CA HIS A 1261 -48.90 13.84 24.66
C HIS A 1261 -48.55 12.51 25.35
N LEU A 1262 -49.58 11.86 25.89
CA LEU A 1262 -49.67 10.40 25.99
C LEU A 1262 -50.06 9.85 24.63
N LEU A 1263 -49.51 8.70 24.22
CA LEU A 1263 -50.17 7.66 23.42
C LEU A 1263 -49.27 6.42 23.22
N GLY A 1264 -49.90 5.25 23.05
CA GLY A 1264 -49.33 4.06 22.42
C GLY A 1264 -48.04 3.50 23.04
N GLN A 1265 -48.15 2.71 24.12
CA GLN A 1265 -47.00 1.98 24.66
C GLN A 1265 -46.49 0.92 23.68
N GLN A 1266 -45.17 0.90 23.53
CA GLN A 1266 -44.35 -0.27 23.23
C GLN A 1266 -43.26 -0.34 24.31
#